data_AF-A0A2E5YGN7-F1
#
_entry.id   AF-A0A2E5YGN7-F1
#
_cell.length_a   1.000
_cell.length_b   1.000
_cell.length_c   1.000
_cell.angle_alpha   90.00
_cell.angle_beta   90.00
_cell.angle_gamma   90.00
#
_symmetry.space_group_name_H-M   'P 1'
#
loop_
_entity.id
_entity.type
_entity.pdbx_description
1 polymer ?
#
loop_
_entity_poly.entity_id
_entity_poly.type
_entity_poly.pdbx_seq_one_letter_code
_entity_poly.pdbx_strand_id
1 'polypeptide(L)'
;MSELGWRQKMPVVSLLFAVAMAGASFMLAQDPVETSAGFEEVRDGARIFFVRHPRLEVDALGELILDPLWLVDTRAASANSEPASQVQLPPRVLARSQARLDRLIGAAYDARMQEDPAWRVGILDAGSPGRNYVAHAFVHETTAGVILSVFVLLLVGIPLERTWGSTVFAAFVVGAIPTTAQAFRMLDASGGVPWSGGAGLAGALLGAYFIRGLGGHFVVPGWILLPVWLGLESFLVRGFWFDDPGGVPWATLFSAVGFGAFVAGGLRLINIEARVNGLASRHETQPPNPIVLRAARLRSDGDPYQAFDLIQAAWRDAQNDPEVCEMFYSIAVEVGQPAVAAEAILPQLRTALRQGDVARAIDYWLPLAACESDVALEATPLVRLAEALLDAGYPDEALHSLRLAVGAGVSSAHATRIANIARDLDADLTRQVATIALADPDLDPQTRADLALIVIVPSADPPQPAEPVVMKEALSQFDRRVQAEHQTIETTQFPLGLEADLDAGLDADFSVDLAEPDTAEMAPEEQVLHAGALSAESLAADATPRRATDASVPEESGDVLSHWDGPDSLQAEPLTDVSGALGEAGIGEAILEPGDLESPGLGFDFGLRSDEDDLVDRRDDETDTDFTPLMGAMDELTSPMTAPAVDSAPDQGGAADDFAFGSADDQPTSIMQLRPLKALEAVPLETSGEWVEIDVDGRGKSKLPYARIQAISVAAVLGLGPRPVLILDFVLNWRGDASEPMKLIRFRSDRFDPFKYSPDTGDPLAALTAWVVELEGLSGAICLPTRGILKGHFTRHASLEVYEREVLMASPESLMAK
;
A
#
# COMPACT_ATOMS: atom_id res chain seq x y z
N MET A 1 -24.82 -16.44 -11.95
CA MET A 1 -23.81 -17.12 -11.10
C MET A 1 -22.47 -16.39 -11.03
N SER A 2 -22.14 -15.48 -11.96
CA SER A 2 -20.88 -14.72 -12.00
C SER A 2 -20.57 -13.88 -10.75
N GLU A 3 -21.57 -13.35 -10.05
CA GLU A 3 -21.35 -12.47 -8.87
C GLU A 3 -20.62 -13.13 -7.69
N LEU A 4 -20.61 -14.48 -7.61
CA LEU A 4 -19.86 -15.17 -6.54
C LEU A 4 -18.34 -15.09 -6.74
N GLY A 5 -17.86 -15.02 -7.99
CA GLY A 5 -16.42 -15.02 -8.29
C GLY A 5 -15.67 -13.79 -7.76
N TRP A 6 -16.36 -12.64 -7.68
CA TRP A 6 -15.81 -11.43 -7.06
C TRP A 6 -15.78 -11.54 -5.54
N ARG A 7 -16.85 -12.08 -4.92
CA ARG A 7 -16.93 -12.32 -3.47
C ARG A 7 -15.84 -13.26 -2.96
N GLN A 8 -15.37 -14.21 -3.77
CA GLN A 8 -14.25 -15.10 -3.40
C GLN A 8 -12.87 -14.43 -3.39
N LYS A 9 -12.70 -13.25 -4.03
CA LYS A 9 -11.40 -12.54 -4.11
C LYS A 9 -11.29 -11.35 -3.15
N MET A 10 -12.39 -10.93 -2.53
CA MET A 10 -12.40 -9.89 -1.51
C MET A 10 -12.08 -10.44 -0.11
N PRO A 11 -11.22 -9.79 0.67
CA PRO A 11 -10.90 -10.18 2.04
C PRO A 11 -11.98 -9.66 3.01
N VAL A 12 -13.17 -10.25 2.92
CA VAL A 12 -14.37 -9.78 3.60
C VAL A 12 -14.20 -9.80 5.12
N VAL A 13 -13.53 -10.80 5.68
CA VAL A 13 -13.36 -10.93 7.14
C VAL A 13 -12.39 -9.87 7.67
N SER A 14 -11.26 -9.66 6.98
CA SER A 14 -10.28 -8.62 7.32
C SER A 14 -10.92 -7.23 7.29
N LEU A 15 -11.73 -6.94 6.27
CA LEU A 15 -12.46 -5.67 6.13
C LEU A 15 -13.54 -5.51 7.20
N LEU A 16 -14.34 -6.55 7.49
CA LEU A 16 -15.38 -6.49 8.52
C LEU A 16 -14.80 -6.26 9.92
N PHE A 17 -13.71 -6.96 10.29
CA PHE A 17 -13.04 -6.71 11.57
C PHE A 17 -12.39 -5.32 11.63
N ALA A 18 -11.81 -4.82 10.54
CA ALA A 18 -11.25 -3.47 10.49
C ALA A 18 -12.33 -2.39 10.72
N VAL A 19 -13.47 -2.51 10.04
CA VAL A 19 -14.63 -1.62 10.23
C VAL A 19 -15.21 -1.77 11.64
N ALA A 20 -15.29 -2.98 12.19
CA ALA A 20 -15.77 -3.21 13.55
C ALA A 20 -14.86 -2.59 14.62
N MET A 21 -13.53 -2.69 14.48
CA MET A 21 -12.57 -2.10 15.42
C MET A 21 -12.58 -0.57 15.37
N ALA A 22 -12.60 0.02 14.17
CA ALA A 22 -12.73 1.47 14.00
C ALA A 22 -14.09 1.99 14.51
N GLY A 23 -15.18 1.33 14.12
CA GLY A 23 -16.54 1.72 14.49
C GLY A 23 -16.84 1.57 15.98
N ALA A 24 -16.39 0.48 16.62
CA ALA A 24 -16.55 0.29 18.06
C ALA A 24 -15.74 1.32 18.86
N SER A 25 -14.49 1.62 18.43
CA SER A 25 -13.67 2.65 19.07
C SER A 25 -14.33 4.04 18.96
N PHE A 26 -14.87 4.37 17.78
CA PHE A 26 -15.60 5.63 17.56
C PHE A 26 -16.90 5.72 18.37
N MET A 27 -17.66 4.63 18.48
CA MET A 27 -18.92 4.59 19.27
C MET A 27 -18.71 4.58 20.78
N LEU A 28 -17.50 4.20 21.25
CA LEU A 28 -17.11 4.25 22.65
C LEU A 28 -16.42 5.57 23.03
N ALA A 29 -15.84 6.27 22.06
CA ALA A 29 -15.43 7.67 22.15
C ALA A 29 -16.65 8.60 22.06
N GLN A 30 -17.58 8.45 23.00
CA GLN A 30 -18.69 9.40 23.19
C GLN A 30 -18.16 10.76 23.65
N ASP A 31 -18.94 11.82 23.44
CA ASP A 31 -18.56 13.18 23.80
C ASP A 31 -18.09 13.27 25.27
N PRO A 32 -17.01 14.03 25.56
CA PRO A 32 -16.49 14.16 26.91
C PRO A 32 -17.55 14.78 27.82
N VAL A 33 -18.03 14.00 28.79
CA VAL A 33 -19.11 14.41 29.70
C VAL A 33 -18.61 15.54 30.60
N GLU A 34 -18.98 16.79 30.29
CA GLU A 34 -18.53 18.06 30.92
C GLU A 34 -18.77 18.19 32.44
N THR A 35 -19.23 17.13 33.13
CA THR A 35 -19.76 17.20 34.51
C THR A 35 -19.25 16.13 35.48
N SER A 36 -18.36 15.22 35.06
CA SER A 36 -17.57 14.45 36.04
C SER A 36 -16.42 15.29 36.56
N ALA A 37 -16.32 15.46 37.88
CA ALA A 37 -15.07 15.85 38.52
C ALA A 37 -14.02 14.81 38.12
N GLY A 38 -13.01 15.24 37.35
CA GLY A 38 -12.11 14.31 36.66
C GLY A 38 -11.40 13.37 37.62
N PHE A 39 -11.04 12.19 37.13
CA PHE A 39 -10.32 11.15 37.89
C PHE A 39 -9.17 11.74 38.72
N GLU A 40 -8.43 12.69 38.14
CA GLU A 40 -7.33 13.40 38.80
C GLU A 40 -7.77 14.22 40.02
N GLU A 41 -8.89 14.94 39.99
CA GLU A 41 -9.38 15.72 41.15
C GLU A 41 -9.76 14.79 42.30
N VAL A 42 -10.43 13.67 42.00
CA VAL A 42 -10.85 12.69 43.01
C VAL A 42 -9.65 11.92 43.56
N ARG A 43 -8.69 11.56 42.69
CA ARG A 43 -7.41 10.93 43.04
C ARG A 43 -6.57 11.84 43.93
N ASP A 44 -6.40 13.11 43.58
CA ASP A 44 -5.65 14.06 44.39
C ASP A 44 -6.37 14.39 45.71
N GLY A 45 -7.70 14.38 45.72
CA GLY A 45 -8.50 14.39 46.96
C GLY A 45 -8.17 13.21 47.89
N ALA A 46 -7.98 12.01 47.35
CA ALA A 46 -7.53 10.83 48.08
C ALA A 46 -6.06 10.94 48.53
N ARG A 47 -5.15 11.35 47.64
CA ARG A 47 -3.71 11.55 47.94
C ARG A 47 -3.50 12.60 49.03
N ILE A 48 -4.13 13.77 48.94
CA ILE A 48 -4.08 14.82 49.97
C ILE A 48 -4.63 14.33 51.31
N PHE A 49 -5.64 13.45 51.29
CA PHE A 49 -6.14 12.83 52.52
C PHE A 49 -5.16 11.81 53.11
N PHE A 50 -4.48 11.01 52.26
CA PHE A 50 -3.46 10.05 52.68
C PHE A 50 -2.18 10.72 53.22
N VAL A 51 -1.67 11.77 52.57
CA VAL A 51 -0.50 12.55 53.04
C VAL A 51 -0.72 13.14 54.44
N ARG A 52 -1.98 13.47 54.79
CA ARG A 52 -2.36 13.92 56.14
C ARG A 52 -2.53 12.79 57.16
N HIS A 53 -2.59 11.53 56.71
CA HIS A 53 -2.78 10.33 57.53
C HIS A 53 -1.95 9.13 57.02
N PRO A 54 -0.61 9.22 56.90
CA PRO A 54 0.25 8.19 56.26
C PRO A 54 0.37 6.87 57.04
N ARG A 55 -0.48 6.68 58.07
CA ARG A 55 -0.65 5.46 58.87
C ARG A 55 -1.91 4.66 58.51
N LEU A 56 -2.71 5.15 57.57
CA LEU A 56 -3.84 4.38 57.04
C LEU A 56 -3.29 3.24 56.20
N GLU A 57 -3.97 2.11 56.26
CA GLU A 57 -3.68 0.97 55.40
C GLU A 57 -4.24 1.28 54.00
N VAL A 58 -3.61 0.73 52.98
CA VAL A 58 -4.05 0.88 51.58
C VAL A 58 -4.12 -0.52 51.01
N ASP A 59 -5.26 -0.87 50.42
CA ASP A 59 -5.47 -2.16 49.78
C ASP A 59 -4.95 -2.14 48.34
N ALA A 60 -4.91 -3.28 47.65
CA ALA A 60 -4.37 -3.37 46.29
C ALA A 60 -5.09 -2.43 45.30
N LEU A 61 -6.39 -2.16 45.51
CA LEU A 61 -7.15 -1.19 44.73
C LEU A 61 -6.66 0.25 44.99
N GLY A 62 -6.48 0.61 46.25
CA GLY A 62 -5.89 1.87 46.65
C GLY A 62 -4.45 2.06 46.17
N GLU A 63 -3.62 1.02 46.17
CA GLU A 63 -2.24 1.12 45.68
C GLU A 63 -2.21 1.36 44.17
N LEU A 64 -3.08 0.69 43.41
CA LEU A 64 -3.28 0.90 41.98
C LEU A 64 -3.86 2.29 41.62
N ILE A 65 -4.76 2.83 42.45
CA ILE A 65 -5.40 4.14 42.20
C ILE A 65 -4.52 5.33 42.63
N LEU A 66 -3.76 5.21 43.73
CA LEU A 66 -2.94 6.29 44.27
C LEU A 66 -1.56 6.42 43.62
N ASP A 67 -1.16 5.42 42.80
CA ASP A 67 0.20 5.12 42.29
C ASP A 67 1.10 4.42 43.36
N PRO A 68 1.58 3.19 43.11
CA PRO A 68 2.46 2.46 44.04
C PRO A 68 3.81 3.16 44.30
N LEU A 69 4.40 3.80 43.30
CA LEU A 69 5.67 4.53 43.46
C LEU A 69 5.45 5.77 44.33
N TRP A 70 4.40 6.53 44.03
CA TRP A 70 3.98 7.67 44.85
C TRP A 70 3.69 7.28 46.31
N LEU A 71 3.10 6.10 46.55
CA LEU A 71 2.89 5.57 47.90
C LEU A 71 4.20 5.18 48.61
N VAL A 72 5.15 4.56 47.92
CA VAL A 72 6.48 4.24 48.48
C VAL A 72 7.20 5.52 48.88
N ASP A 73 7.26 6.52 48.00
CA ASP A 73 7.89 7.81 48.28
C ASP A 73 7.18 8.58 49.40
N THR A 74 5.85 8.58 49.42
CA THR A 74 5.06 9.22 50.49
C THR A 74 5.27 8.54 51.85
N ARG A 75 5.32 7.20 51.87
CA ARG A 75 5.64 6.42 53.09
C ARG A 75 7.09 6.70 53.55
N ALA A 76 8.05 6.81 52.63
CA ALA A 76 9.44 7.13 52.94
C ALA A 76 9.61 8.58 53.46
N ALA A 77 8.98 9.57 52.82
CA ALA A 77 8.99 10.96 53.27
C ALA A 77 8.35 11.12 54.66
N SER A 78 7.27 10.38 54.94
CA SER A 78 6.65 10.32 56.27
C SER A 78 7.52 9.63 57.33
N ALA A 79 8.43 8.73 56.94
CA ALA A 79 9.35 8.07 57.86
C ALA A 79 10.59 8.93 58.17
N ASN A 80 11.05 9.71 57.18
CA ASN A 80 12.20 10.62 57.31
C ASN A 80 11.86 11.94 58.02
N SER A 81 10.58 12.32 58.06
CA SER A 81 10.10 13.48 58.82
C SER A 81 10.27 13.22 60.33
N GLU A 82 11.01 14.07 61.05
CA GLU A 82 11.33 13.84 62.47
C GLU A 82 10.08 13.55 63.32
N PRO A 83 10.18 12.67 64.34
CA PRO A 83 9.05 12.21 65.14
C PRO A 83 8.58 13.27 66.16
N ALA A 84 8.12 14.42 65.66
CA ALA A 84 7.56 15.53 66.41
C ALA A 84 6.26 15.13 67.14
N SER A 85 6.42 14.51 68.31
CA SER A 85 5.33 14.09 69.22
C SER A 85 4.20 13.33 68.51
N GLN A 86 4.49 12.11 68.03
CA GLN A 86 3.51 11.27 67.32
C GLN A 86 2.23 11.03 68.14
N VAL A 87 1.19 11.83 67.89
CA VAL A 87 -0.11 11.69 68.54
C VAL A 87 -0.72 10.35 68.14
N GLN A 88 -0.91 9.45 69.11
CA GLN A 88 -1.64 8.21 68.89
C GLN A 88 -3.14 8.55 68.72
N LEU A 89 -3.61 8.55 67.47
CA LEU A 89 -5.02 8.71 67.15
C LEU A 89 -5.83 7.59 67.83
N PRO A 90 -6.91 7.90 68.57
CA PRO A 90 -7.76 6.87 69.16
C PRO A 90 -8.30 5.92 68.08
N PRO A 91 -8.43 4.60 68.34
CA PRO A 91 -8.82 3.63 67.30
C PRO A 91 -10.12 3.96 66.55
N ARG A 92 -11.09 4.60 67.22
CA ARG A 92 -12.35 5.08 66.61
C ARG A 92 -12.15 6.22 65.60
N VAL A 93 -11.07 7.00 65.72
CA VAL A 93 -10.69 8.04 64.77
C VAL A 93 -9.95 7.40 63.59
N LEU A 94 -9.01 6.49 63.85
CA LEU A 94 -8.29 5.74 62.80
C LEU A 94 -9.27 5.00 61.89
N ALA A 95 -10.19 4.20 62.45
CA ALA A 95 -11.21 3.48 61.67
C ALA A 95 -12.16 4.41 60.89
N ARG A 96 -12.42 5.64 61.37
CA ARG A 96 -13.21 6.64 60.64
C ARG A 96 -12.42 7.28 59.50
N SER A 97 -11.12 7.50 59.68
CA SER A 97 -10.24 7.99 58.62
C SER A 97 -9.99 6.93 57.55
N GLN A 98 -9.83 5.65 57.93
CA GLN A 98 -9.77 4.52 57.01
C GLN A 98 -11.03 4.47 56.14
N ALA A 99 -12.21 4.34 56.78
CA ALA A 99 -13.51 4.37 56.10
C ALA A 99 -13.88 5.73 55.44
N ARG A 100 -12.95 6.69 55.37
CA ARG A 100 -13.02 7.88 54.51
C ARG A 100 -12.02 7.77 53.34
N LEU A 101 -10.80 7.30 53.58
CA LEU A 101 -9.83 6.98 52.53
C LEU A 101 -10.41 5.94 51.56
N ASP A 102 -10.96 4.83 52.08
CA ASP A 102 -11.59 3.75 51.29
C ASP A 102 -12.68 4.30 50.36
N ARG A 103 -13.45 5.29 50.81
CA ARG A 103 -14.50 5.97 50.02
C ARG A 103 -13.96 6.96 48.99
N LEU A 104 -12.80 7.57 49.23
CA LEU A 104 -12.13 8.44 48.25
C LEU A 104 -11.46 7.58 47.16
N ILE A 105 -10.86 6.45 47.54
CA ILE A 105 -10.34 5.44 46.60
C ILE A 105 -11.47 4.86 45.74
N GLY A 106 -12.58 4.44 46.37
CA GLY A 106 -13.75 3.95 45.64
C GLY A 106 -14.31 4.98 44.65
N ALA A 107 -14.49 6.23 45.09
CA ALA A 107 -14.95 7.30 44.20
C ALA A 107 -13.97 7.59 43.04
N ALA A 108 -12.65 7.52 43.28
CA ALA A 108 -11.65 7.68 42.23
C ALA A 108 -11.64 6.50 41.24
N TYR A 109 -11.87 5.27 41.72
CA TYR A 109 -12.05 4.10 40.87
C TYR A 109 -13.34 4.18 40.02
N ASP A 110 -14.46 4.55 40.64
CA ASP A 110 -15.74 4.76 39.94
C ASP A 110 -15.64 5.87 38.89
N ALA A 111 -14.90 6.96 39.17
CA ALA A 111 -14.59 8.00 38.20
C ALA A 111 -13.71 7.45 37.04
N ARG A 112 -12.67 6.68 37.35
CA ARG A 112 -11.80 6.07 36.33
C ARG A 112 -12.55 5.11 35.40
N MET A 113 -13.51 4.32 35.92
CA MET A 113 -14.38 3.46 35.10
C MET A 113 -15.37 4.23 34.20
N GLN A 114 -15.60 5.51 34.47
CA GLN A 114 -16.44 6.38 33.63
C GLN A 114 -15.59 7.08 32.57
N GLU A 115 -14.46 7.67 32.97
CA GLU A 115 -13.54 8.43 32.12
C GLU A 115 -12.72 7.56 31.15
N ASP A 116 -12.31 6.35 31.58
CA ASP A 116 -11.46 5.45 30.79
C ASP A 116 -12.22 4.16 30.37
N PRO A 117 -12.55 4.01 29.06
CA PRO A 117 -13.19 2.81 28.53
C PRO A 117 -12.42 1.50 28.75
N ALA A 118 -11.09 1.54 28.89
CA ALA A 118 -10.28 0.34 29.14
C ALA A 118 -10.56 -0.26 30.52
N TRP A 119 -10.85 0.56 31.54
CA TRP A 119 -11.21 0.09 32.88
C TRP A 119 -12.61 -0.51 32.93
N ARG A 120 -13.50 -0.05 32.05
CA ARG A 120 -14.88 -0.52 31.94
C ARG A 120 -15.03 -1.82 31.14
N VAL A 121 -14.19 -2.02 30.12
CA VAL A 121 -14.40 -3.05 29.07
C VAL A 121 -13.18 -3.93 28.80
N GLY A 122 -11.98 -3.49 29.18
CA GLY A 122 -10.74 -4.26 29.11
C GLY A 122 -10.66 -5.37 30.18
N ILE A 123 -9.48 -5.97 30.32
CA ILE A 123 -9.22 -7.07 31.25
C ILE A 123 -8.23 -6.59 32.30
N LEU A 124 -8.67 -6.51 33.56
CA LEU A 124 -7.84 -6.05 34.67
C LEU A 124 -7.18 -7.23 35.40
N ASP A 125 -7.90 -8.34 35.56
CA ASP A 125 -7.60 -9.32 36.61
C ASP A 125 -8.23 -10.72 36.36
N ALA A 126 -8.22 -11.56 37.40
CA ALA A 126 -8.85 -12.89 37.39
C ALA A 126 -10.39 -12.89 37.54
N GLY A 127 -10.99 -11.84 38.11
CA GLY A 127 -12.43 -11.63 38.25
C GLY A 127 -13.10 -10.96 37.04
N SER A 128 -12.32 -10.41 36.11
CA SER A 128 -12.77 -9.69 34.92
C SER A 128 -13.81 -10.50 34.11
N PRO A 129 -15.02 -9.97 33.85
CA PRO A 129 -16.12 -10.72 33.26
C PRO A 129 -15.80 -11.33 31.90
N GLY A 130 -16.30 -12.55 31.63
CA GLY A 130 -16.02 -13.29 30.39
C GLY A 130 -16.37 -12.54 29.08
N ARG A 131 -17.32 -11.60 29.11
CA ARG A 131 -17.63 -10.73 27.95
C ARG A 131 -16.47 -9.81 27.55
N ASN A 132 -15.64 -9.40 28.51
CA ASN A 132 -14.48 -8.53 28.28
C ASN A 132 -13.39 -9.26 27.46
N TYR A 133 -13.35 -10.60 27.48
CA TYR A 133 -12.42 -11.42 26.70
C TYR A 133 -12.62 -11.26 25.20
N VAL A 134 -13.82 -10.87 24.74
CA VAL A 134 -14.08 -10.48 23.36
C VAL A 134 -14.00 -8.97 23.19
N ALA A 135 -14.59 -8.21 24.12
CA ALA A 135 -14.76 -6.77 23.96
C ALA A 135 -13.44 -5.97 24.00
N HIS A 136 -12.42 -6.40 24.77
CA HIS A 136 -11.15 -5.67 24.90
C HIS A 136 -10.48 -5.37 23.55
N ALA A 137 -10.56 -6.30 22.58
CA ALA A 137 -9.94 -6.16 21.25
C ALA A 137 -10.57 -5.03 20.39
N PHE A 138 -11.71 -4.48 20.82
CA PHE A 138 -12.43 -3.40 20.14
C PHE A 138 -12.33 -2.05 20.88
N VAL A 139 -11.81 -2.03 22.10
CA VAL A 139 -11.66 -0.82 22.94
C VAL A 139 -10.19 -0.43 22.97
N HIS A 140 -9.86 0.77 22.53
CA HIS A 140 -8.47 1.26 22.44
C HIS A 140 -8.34 2.58 23.21
N GLU A 141 -7.30 2.71 24.02
CA GLU A 141 -6.98 3.95 24.75
C GLU A 141 -6.54 5.10 23.82
N THR A 142 -5.91 4.77 22.68
CA THR A 142 -5.39 5.77 21.74
C THR A 142 -5.85 5.51 20.30
N THR A 143 -6.15 6.59 19.57
CA THR A 143 -6.44 6.55 18.13
C THR A 143 -5.29 5.95 17.32
N ALA A 144 -4.05 6.12 17.81
CA ALA A 144 -2.86 5.46 17.25
C ALA A 144 -2.96 3.94 17.33
N GLY A 145 -3.44 3.38 18.45
CA GLY A 145 -3.70 1.94 18.60
C GLY A 145 -4.77 1.40 17.65
N VAL A 146 -5.84 2.17 17.43
CA VAL A 146 -6.89 1.84 16.44
C VAL A 146 -6.28 1.78 15.03
N ILE A 147 -5.57 2.85 14.63
CA ILE A 147 -4.96 2.98 13.30
C ILE A 147 -3.92 1.88 13.07
N LEU A 148 -3.04 1.60 14.04
CA LEU A 148 -2.02 0.55 13.93
C LEU A 148 -2.66 -0.84 13.83
N SER A 149 -3.68 -1.13 14.64
CA SER A 149 -4.37 -2.43 14.63
C SER A 149 -5.14 -2.65 13.33
N VAL A 150 -5.84 -1.64 12.82
CA VAL A 150 -6.51 -1.67 11.51
C VAL A 150 -5.48 -1.81 10.38
N PHE A 151 -4.36 -1.09 10.44
CA PHE A 151 -3.30 -1.18 9.43
C PHE A 151 -2.68 -2.59 9.39
N VAL A 152 -2.36 -3.18 10.55
CA VAL A 152 -1.90 -4.58 10.63
C VAL A 152 -2.97 -5.53 10.07
N LEU A 153 -4.23 -5.39 10.46
CA LEU A 153 -5.30 -6.25 9.96
C LEU A 153 -5.50 -6.15 8.43
N LEU A 154 -5.31 -4.99 7.82
CA LEU A 154 -5.36 -4.84 6.36
C LEU A 154 -4.08 -5.34 5.67
N LEU A 155 -2.88 -5.00 6.17
CA LEU A 155 -1.61 -5.41 5.55
C LEU A 155 -1.31 -6.91 5.70
N VAL A 156 -1.70 -7.48 6.85
CA VAL A 156 -1.33 -8.84 7.30
C VAL A 156 -2.51 -9.79 7.21
N GLY A 157 -3.72 -9.32 7.57
CA GLY A 157 -4.94 -10.11 7.47
C GLY A 157 -5.33 -10.41 6.02
N ILE A 158 -5.25 -9.45 5.10
CA ILE A 158 -5.64 -9.68 3.69
C ILE A 158 -4.81 -10.80 3.02
N PRO A 159 -3.47 -10.87 3.14
CA PRO A 159 -2.70 -12.00 2.63
C PRO A 159 -2.96 -13.33 3.36
N LEU A 160 -3.22 -13.31 4.68
CA LEU A 160 -3.59 -14.52 5.43
C LEU A 160 -4.97 -15.05 5.00
N GLU A 161 -5.97 -14.18 4.90
CA GLU A 161 -7.33 -14.52 4.47
C GLU A 161 -7.33 -15.10 3.05
N ARG A 162 -6.57 -14.50 2.12
CA ARG A 162 -6.41 -15.01 0.75
C ARG A 162 -5.71 -16.36 0.67
N THR A 163 -4.89 -16.72 1.66
CA THR A 163 -4.06 -17.95 1.62
C THR A 163 -4.49 -19.05 2.59
N TRP A 164 -5.51 -18.80 3.41
CA TRP A 164 -6.22 -19.79 4.25
C TRP A 164 -7.70 -19.93 3.89
N GLY A 165 -8.28 -18.94 3.20
CA GLY A 165 -9.72 -18.81 2.99
C GLY A 165 -10.44 -18.16 4.18
N SER A 166 -11.45 -17.35 3.90
CA SER A 166 -12.18 -16.55 4.89
C SER A 166 -12.72 -17.36 6.08
N THR A 167 -13.14 -18.62 5.89
CA THR A 167 -13.64 -19.46 7.00
C THR A 167 -12.55 -19.82 8.01
N VAL A 168 -11.36 -20.21 7.55
CA VAL A 168 -10.23 -20.57 8.44
C VAL A 168 -9.67 -19.31 9.09
N PHE A 169 -9.57 -18.22 8.34
CA PHE A 169 -9.13 -16.93 8.86
C PHE A 169 -10.09 -16.34 9.90
N ALA A 170 -11.40 -16.42 9.70
CA ALA A 170 -12.40 -16.02 10.69
C ALA A 170 -12.31 -16.85 11.97
N ALA A 171 -12.17 -18.17 11.86
CA ALA A 171 -11.98 -19.04 13.02
C ALA A 171 -10.69 -18.71 13.78
N PHE A 172 -9.60 -18.37 13.08
CA PHE A 172 -8.36 -17.90 13.70
C PHE A 172 -8.55 -16.56 14.44
N VAL A 173 -9.11 -15.53 13.80
CA VAL A 173 -9.32 -14.21 14.41
C VAL A 173 -10.22 -14.30 15.65
N VAL A 174 -11.34 -15.03 15.56
CA VAL A 174 -12.28 -15.24 16.67
C VAL A 174 -11.66 -16.07 17.79
N GLY A 175 -10.75 -17.01 17.49
CA GLY A 175 -10.03 -17.80 18.49
C GLY A 175 -8.83 -17.06 19.12
N ALA A 176 -8.18 -16.16 18.39
CA ALA A 176 -7.02 -15.41 18.87
C ALA A 176 -7.40 -14.44 20.00
N ILE A 177 -8.45 -13.65 19.81
CA ILE A 177 -8.95 -12.63 20.76
C ILE A 177 -9.09 -13.17 22.22
N PRO A 178 -9.91 -14.21 22.50
CA PRO A 178 -10.04 -14.76 23.84
C PRO A 178 -8.79 -15.52 24.31
N THR A 179 -7.93 -15.99 23.40
CA THR A 179 -6.67 -16.64 23.74
C THR A 179 -5.64 -15.65 24.27
N THR A 180 -5.51 -14.48 23.62
CA THR A 180 -4.61 -13.41 24.08
C THR A 180 -5.11 -12.75 25.37
N ALA A 181 -6.43 -12.62 25.52
CA ALA A 181 -7.07 -12.26 26.79
C ALA A 181 -6.68 -13.22 27.94
N GLN A 182 -6.76 -14.53 27.70
CA GLN A 182 -6.42 -15.53 28.70
C GLN A 182 -4.91 -15.58 28.99
N ALA A 183 -4.06 -15.29 28.01
CA ALA A 183 -2.62 -15.16 28.21
C ALA A 183 -2.27 -13.94 29.09
N PHE A 184 -2.87 -12.77 28.83
CA PHE A 184 -2.68 -11.59 29.69
C PHE A 184 -3.02 -11.87 31.16
N ARG A 185 -4.19 -12.49 31.40
CA ARG A 185 -4.59 -12.93 32.75
C ARG A 185 -3.60 -13.87 33.44
N MET A 186 -2.87 -14.69 32.69
CA MET A 186 -1.90 -15.65 33.23
C MET A 186 -0.50 -15.05 33.43
N LEU A 187 -0.16 -13.98 32.73
CA LEU A 187 1.23 -13.52 32.59
C LEU A 187 1.48 -12.11 33.13
N ASP A 188 0.62 -11.14 32.83
CA ASP A 188 0.89 -9.71 33.07
C ASP A 188 -0.17 -9.01 33.95
N ALA A 189 -1.34 -9.61 34.18
CA ALA A 189 -2.46 -8.99 34.93
C ALA A 189 -2.15 -8.62 36.40
N SER A 190 -1.01 -9.01 36.95
CA SER A 190 -0.53 -8.50 38.25
C SER A 190 -0.12 -7.02 38.21
N GLY A 191 0.07 -6.43 37.02
CA GLY A 191 0.42 -5.01 36.86
C GLY A 191 -0.74 -4.03 37.10
N GLY A 192 -1.99 -4.50 37.15
CA GLY A 192 -3.19 -3.67 37.39
C GLY A 192 -3.58 -2.70 36.26
N VAL A 193 -2.73 -2.52 35.25
CA VAL A 193 -3.08 -1.85 33.99
C VAL A 193 -4.08 -2.72 33.22
N PRO A 194 -5.23 -2.20 32.74
CA PRO A 194 -6.16 -2.99 31.93
C PRO A 194 -5.52 -3.37 30.60
N TRP A 195 -5.70 -4.62 30.18
CA TRP A 195 -5.44 -5.00 28.79
C TRP A 195 -6.60 -4.53 27.91
N SER A 196 -6.30 -3.59 27.02
CA SER A 196 -7.18 -3.07 25.97
C SER A 196 -6.51 -3.18 24.59
N GLY A 197 -7.31 -3.04 23.55
CA GLY A 197 -6.88 -2.86 22.18
C GLY A 197 -6.62 -4.13 21.38
N GLY A 198 -6.54 -3.96 20.07
CA GLY A 198 -6.27 -5.01 19.09
C GLY A 198 -4.86 -5.59 19.11
N ALA A 199 -3.96 -5.11 19.99
CA ALA A 199 -2.54 -5.48 20.01
C ALA A 199 -2.29 -7.01 20.11
N GLY A 200 -3.13 -7.74 20.87
CA GLY A 200 -3.07 -9.19 20.93
C GLY A 200 -3.40 -9.86 19.59
N LEU A 201 -4.48 -9.41 18.93
CA LEU A 201 -4.87 -9.90 17.61
C LEU A 201 -3.82 -9.53 16.54
N ALA A 202 -3.27 -8.31 16.57
CA ALA A 202 -2.19 -7.87 15.70
C ALA A 202 -0.93 -8.74 15.88
N GLY A 203 -0.51 -9.01 17.12
CA GLY A 203 0.60 -9.91 17.42
C GLY A 203 0.38 -11.33 16.88
N ALA A 204 -0.83 -11.88 17.07
CA ALA A 204 -1.20 -13.19 16.54
C ALA A 204 -1.20 -13.23 14.99
N LEU A 205 -1.74 -12.21 14.33
CA LEU A 205 -1.69 -12.07 12.87
C LEU A 205 -0.24 -12.00 12.37
N LEU A 206 0.62 -11.22 13.04
CA LEU A 206 2.03 -11.07 12.68
C LEU A 206 2.84 -12.35 12.92
N GLY A 207 2.60 -13.09 14.00
CA GLY A 207 3.21 -14.39 14.25
C GLY A 207 2.84 -15.43 13.19
N ALA A 208 1.56 -15.46 12.80
CA ALA A 208 1.09 -16.32 11.72
C ALA A 208 1.72 -15.96 10.36
N TYR A 209 1.76 -14.66 10.05
CA TYR A 209 2.35 -14.11 8.83
C TYR A 209 3.87 -14.34 8.77
N PHE A 210 4.58 -14.26 9.90
CA PHE A 210 6.01 -14.54 9.98
C PHE A 210 6.30 -15.98 9.54
N ILE A 211 5.67 -16.99 10.16
CA ILE A 211 5.88 -18.42 9.85
C ILE A 211 5.50 -18.76 8.40
N ARG A 212 4.49 -18.07 7.85
CA ARG A 212 4.05 -18.22 6.47
C ARG A 212 4.98 -17.51 5.47
N GLY A 213 5.47 -16.33 5.82
CA GLY A 213 6.41 -15.51 5.05
C GLY A 213 7.78 -16.14 4.87
N LEU A 214 8.18 -17.08 5.73
CA LEU A 214 9.38 -17.92 5.53
C LEU A 214 9.35 -18.76 4.24
N GLY A 215 8.19 -18.89 3.57
CA GLY A 215 8.07 -19.50 2.24
C GLY A 215 8.28 -18.54 1.06
N GLY A 216 8.53 -17.23 1.30
CA GLY A 216 8.66 -16.23 0.24
C GLY A 216 7.35 -15.80 -0.42
N HIS A 217 6.20 -16.21 0.11
CA HIS A 217 4.88 -15.99 -0.50
C HIS A 217 4.30 -14.57 -0.34
N PHE A 218 4.99 -13.67 0.38
CA PHE A 218 4.48 -12.34 0.73
C PHE A 218 5.46 -11.23 0.32
N VAL A 219 4.89 -10.10 -0.11
CA VAL A 219 5.63 -8.91 -0.61
C VAL A 219 6.50 -8.27 0.48
N VAL A 220 6.03 -8.25 1.73
CA VAL A 220 6.79 -7.73 2.87
C VAL A 220 7.35 -8.90 3.68
N PRO A 221 8.67 -9.00 3.90
CA PRO A 221 9.23 -10.04 4.76
C PRO A 221 8.75 -9.89 6.20
N GLY A 222 8.12 -10.93 6.75
CA GLY A 222 7.57 -10.91 8.12
C GLY A 222 8.62 -10.63 9.22
N TRP A 223 9.90 -10.92 8.95
CA TRP A 223 11.02 -10.61 9.85
C TRP A 223 11.37 -9.12 9.93
N ILE A 224 10.96 -8.31 8.94
CA ILE A 224 11.01 -6.84 9.02
C ILE A 224 9.76 -6.32 9.73
N LEU A 225 8.59 -6.84 9.34
CA LEU A 225 7.31 -6.31 9.78
C LEU A 225 7.03 -6.48 11.28
N LEU A 226 7.46 -7.61 11.87
CA LEU A 226 7.22 -7.89 13.29
C LEU A 226 8.03 -6.97 14.23
N PRO A 227 9.36 -6.75 14.06
CA PRO A 227 10.09 -5.75 14.83
C PRO A 227 9.58 -4.31 14.63
N VAL A 228 9.22 -3.94 13.39
CA VAL A 228 8.66 -2.60 13.10
C VAL A 228 7.34 -2.38 13.83
N TRP A 229 6.41 -3.35 13.79
CA TRP A 229 5.17 -3.25 14.56
C TRP A 229 5.44 -3.20 16.07
N LEU A 230 6.33 -4.03 16.60
CA LEU A 230 6.64 -4.05 18.04
C LEU A 230 7.19 -2.69 18.52
N GLY A 231 7.99 -2.03 17.69
CA GLY A 231 8.42 -0.64 17.92
C GLY A 231 7.26 0.36 17.89
N LEU A 232 6.42 0.33 16.85
CA LEU A 232 5.28 1.25 16.71
C LEU A 232 4.25 1.09 17.85
N GLU A 233 3.96 -0.15 18.25
CA GLU A 233 3.09 -0.49 19.39
C GLU A 233 3.66 0.07 20.70
N SER A 234 4.97 -0.06 20.92
CA SER A 234 5.63 0.48 22.11
C SER A 234 5.60 2.03 22.10
N PHE A 235 6.22 2.64 21.09
CA PHE A 235 6.46 4.09 21.06
C PHE A 235 5.22 4.93 20.77
N LEU A 236 4.32 4.50 19.89
CA LEU A 236 3.18 5.32 19.44
C LEU A 236 1.85 4.98 20.14
N VAL A 237 1.62 3.71 20.47
CA VAL A 237 0.33 3.28 21.08
C VAL A 237 0.38 3.43 22.60
N ARG A 238 1.50 3.04 23.23
CA ARG A 238 1.69 3.02 24.68
C ARG A 238 2.55 4.18 25.22
N GLY A 239 3.07 5.03 24.33
CA GLY A 239 3.93 6.17 24.68
C GLY A 239 5.26 5.77 25.35
N PHE A 240 5.68 4.51 25.21
CA PHE A 240 6.82 3.94 25.93
C PHE A 240 8.11 4.70 25.62
N TRP A 241 8.75 5.23 26.66
CA TRP A 241 10.15 5.62 26.65
C TRP A 241 10.98 4.58 27.41
N PHE A 242 12.27 4.47 27.08
CA PHE A 242 13.17 3.40 27.53
C PHE A 242 13.34 3.25 29.06
N ASP A 243 12.81 4.19 29.85
CA ASP A 243 13.03 4.28 31.29
C ASP A 243 12.11 3.40 32.15
N ASP A 244 10.94 2.95 31.64
CA ASP A 244 10.08 1.97 32.32
C ASP A 244 9.71 0.76 31.41
N PRO A 245 10.61 -0.23 31.26
CA PRO A 245 10.31 -1.45 30.52
C PRO A 245 9.27 -2.37 31.18
N GLY A 246 8.81 -2.06 32.41
CA GLY A 246 7.81 -2.83 33.15
C GLY A 246 6.36 -2.49 32.77
N GLY A 247 6.09 -1.26 32.31
CA GLY A 247 4.75 -0.83 31.89
C GLY A 247 4.19 -1.51 30.64
N VAL A 248 5.00 -2.28 29.90
CA VAL A 248 4.59 -2.99 28.69
C VAL A 248 4.39 -4.49 28.99
N PRO A 249 3.18 -5.07 28.81
CA PRO A 249 2.93 -6.50 28.96
C PRO A 249 3.58 -7.33 27.82
N TRP A 250 4.90 -7.49 27.91
CA TRP A 250 5.74 -8.20 26.94
C TRP A 250 5.38 -9.68 26.84
N ALA A 251 5.07 -10.33 27.97
CA ALA A 251 4.77 -11.76 27.99
C ALA A 251 3.48 -12.06 27.21
N THR A 252 2.46 -11.20 27.33
CA THR A 252 1.25 -11.22 26.50
C THR A 252 1.60 -11.05 25.02
N LEU A 253 2.37 -10.02 24.65
CA LEU A 253 2.73 -9.76 23.24
C LEU A 253 3.48 -10.94 22.61
N PHE A 254 4.48 -11.50 23.30
CA PHE A 254 5.22 -12.66 22.81
C PHE A 254 4.37 -13.95 22.79
N SER A 255 3.46 -14.13 23.75
CA SER A 255 2.52 -15.27 23.73
C SER A 255 1.52 -15.18 22.58
N ALA A 256 1.07 -13.97 22.22
CA ALA A 256 0.17 -13.73 21.08
C ALA A 256 0.86 -14.05 19.75
N VAL A 257 2.08 -13.54 19.56
CA VAL A 257 2.95 -13.90 18.43
C VAL A 257 3.20 -15.42 18.38
N GLY A 258 3.52 -16.03 19.52
CA GLY A 258 3.74 -17.47 19.64
C GLY A 258 2.52 -18.31 19.27
N PHE A 259 1.32 -17.91 19.70
CA PHE A 259 0.05 -18.54 19.32
C PHE A 259 -0.21 -18.45 17.81
N GLY A 260 -0.04 -17.26 17.23
CA GLY A 260 -0.17 -17.06 15.78
C GLY A 260 0.78 -17.93 14.97
N ALA A 261 2.06 -17.93 15.37
CA ALA A 261 3.10 -18.76 14.77
C ALA A 261 2.79 -20.26 14.90
N PHE A 262 2.31 -20.71 16.07
CA PHE A 262 1.93 -22.09 16.32
C PHE A 262 0.74 -22.53 15.44
N VAL A 263 -0.32 -21.73 15.33
CA VAL A 263 -1.47 -22.06 14.47
C VAL A 263 -1.05 -22.12 12.99
N ALA A 264 -0.27 -21.15 12.50
CA ALA A 264 0.23 -21.17 11.13
C ALA A 264 1.13 -22.39 10.85
N GLY A 265 1.99 -22.77 11.81
CA GLY A 265 2.77 -24.00 11.75
C GLY A 265 1.90 -25.26 11.70
N GLY A 266 0.86 -25.33 12.55
CA GLY A 266 -0.09 -26.44 12.59
C GLY A 266 -0.90 -26.61 11.30
N LEU A 267 -1.46 -25.52 10.76
CA LEU A 267 -2.20 -25.52 9.48
C LEU A 267 -1.32 -26.02 8.31
N ARG A 268 -0.05 -25.60 8.29
CA ARG A 268 0.96 -26.04 7.32
C ARG A 268 1.33 -27.52 7.50
N LEU A 269 1.52 -27.99 8.73
CA LEU A 269 1.86 -29.40 9.04
C LEU A 269 0.73 -30.38 8.71
N ILE A 270 -0.52 -30.01 8.98
CA ILE A 270 -1.71 -30.83 8.65
C ILE A 270 -2.03 -30.76 7.13
N ASN A 271 -1.36 -29.87 6.39
CA ASN A 271 -1.54 -29.62 4.97
C ASN A 271 -3.00 -29.27 4.61
N ILE A 272 -3.68 -28.52 5.49
CA ILE A 272 -5.05 -28.04 5.29
C ILE A 272 -5.12 -27.11 4.07
N GLU A 273 -4.04 -26.36 3.84
CA GLU A 273 -3.90 -25.42 2.73
C GLU A 273 -3.95 -26.10 1.37
N ALA A 274 -3.31 -27.27 1.18
CA ALA A 274 -3.47 -28.02 -0.08
C ALA A 274 -4.86 -28.64 -0.23
N ARG A 275 -5.60 -28.87 0.88
CA ARG A 275 -6.99 -29.34 0.82
C ARG A 275 -7.96 -28.22 0.45
N VAL A 276 -7.83 -27.03 1.04
CA VAL A 276 -8.60 -25.83 0.66
C VAL A 276 -8.24 -25.40 -0.77
N ASN A 277 -6.93 -25.34 -1.05
CA ASN A 277 -6.31 -25.24 -2.36
C ASN A 277 -7.01 -26.13 -3.40
N GLY A 278 -6.92 -27.44 -3.19
CA GLY A 278 -7.47 -28.45 -4.08
C GLY A 278 -9.00 -28.49 -4.15
N LEU A 279 -9.73 -27.90 -3.20
CA LEU A 279 -11.19 -27.76 -3.29
C LEU A 279 -11.58 -26.56 -4.16
N ALA A 280 -10.87 -25.43 -4.05
CA ALA A 280 -11.06 -24.29 -4.95
C ALA A 280 -10.65 -24.67 -6.39
N SER A 281 -9.44 -25.20 -6.58
CA SER A 281 -8.94 -25.60 -7.90
C SER A 281 -9.77 -26.73 -8.53
N ARG A 282 -10.46 -27.58 -7.77
CA ARG A 282 -11.39 -28.59 -8.33
C ARG A 282 -12.62 -28.02 -9.04
N HIS A 283 -12.84 -26.71 -9.00
CA HIS A 283 -13.83 -26.02 -9.84
C HIS A 283 -13.23 -25.31 -11.07
N GLU A 284 -11.91 -25.17 -11.16
CA GLU A 284 -11.21 -24.56 -12.31
C GLU A 284 -10.42 -25.59 -13.13
N THR A 285 -9.81 -26.60 -12.51
CA THR A 285 -9.11 -27.70 -13.20
C THR A 285 -10.02 -28.91 -13.37
N GLN A 286 -10.99 -28.78 -14.28
CA GLN A 286 -11.34 -29.92 -15.12
C GLN A 286 -10.04 -30.36 -15.83
N PRO A 287 -9.71 -31.66 -15.92
CA PRO A 287 -8.43 -32.07 -16.48
C PRO A 287 -8.32 -31.56 -17.93
N PRO A 288 -7.23 -30.85 -18.29
CA PRO A 288 -7.16 -30.06 -19.52
C PRO A 288 -7.44 -30.93 -20.73
N ASN A 289 -8.23 -30.39 -21.67
CA ASN A 289 -8.89 -31.17 -22.69
C ASN A 289 -7.83 -32.00 -23.47
N PRO A 290 -7.95 -33.35 -23.53
CA PRO A 290 -6.90 -34.19 -24.11
C PRO A 290 -6.67 -33.92 -25.60
N ILE A 291 -7.63 -33.28 -26.28
CA ILE A 291 -7.51 -32.83 -27.67
C ILE A 291 -6.69 -31.52 -27.74
N VAL A 292 -6.85 -30.60 -26.79
CA VAL A 292 -6.03 -29.38 -26.64
C VAL A 292 -4.58 -29.75 -26.35
N LEU A 293 -4.32 -30.69 -25.42
CA LEU A 293 -2.97 -31.20 -25.16
C LEU A 293 -2.34 -31.84 -26.41
N ARG A 294 -3.13 -32.53 -27.24
CA ARG A 294 -2.66 -33.14 -28.48
C ARG A 294 -2.39 -32.12 -29.59
N ALA A 295 -3.22 -31.07 -29.70
CA ALA A 295 -2.99 -29.96 -30.63
C ALA A 295 -1.73 -29.17 -30.26
N ALA A 296 -1.58 -28.80 -28.98
CA ALA A 296 -0.38 -28.14 -28.45
C ALA A 296 0.90 -28.97 -28.71
N ARG A 297 0.81 -30.30 -28.62
CA ARG A 297 1.92 -31.18 -28.98
C ARG A 297 2.23 -31.20 -30.48
N LEU A 298 1.23 -31.29 -31.36
CA LEU A 298 1.47 -31.25 -32.81
C LEU A 298 2.09 -29.91 -33.24
N ARG A 299 1.68 -28.81 -32.60
CA ARG A 299 2.30 -27.49 -32.72
C ARG A 299 3.77 -27.52 -32.29
N SER A 300 4.10 -28.05 -31.10
CA SER A 300 5.49 -28.13 -30.63
C SER A 300 6.37 -29.12 -31.39
N ASP A 301 5.78 -30.18 -31.96
CA ASP A 301 6.47 -31.18 -32.78
C ASP A 301 6.74 -30.65 -34.22
N GLY A 302 6.26 -29.44 -34.57
CA GLY A 302 6.56 -28.73 -35.83
C GLY A 302 5.49 -28.85 -36.93
N ASP A 303 4.32 -29.38 -36.61
CA ASP A 303 3.20 -29.66 -37.53
C ASP A 303 1.96 -28.77 -37.25
N PRO A 304 2.05 -27.42 -37.34
CA PRO A 304 0.96 -26.52 -36.95
C PRO A 304 -0.30 -26.69 -37.80
N TYR A 305 -0.16 -27.11 -39.07
CA TYR A 305 -1.31 -27.45 -39.94
C TYR A 305 -2.09 -28.68 -39.43
N GLN A 306 -1.41 -29.73 -38.93
CA GLN A 306 -2.09 -30.88 -38.34
C GLN A 306 -2.71 -30.52 -36.98
N ALA A 307 -2.06 -29.63 -36.23
CA ALA A 307 -2.62 -29.07 -35.00
C ALA A 307 -3.91 -28.27 -35.27
N PHE A 308 -3.92 -27.46 -36.35
CA PHE A 308 -5.06 -26.67 -36.81
C PHE A 308 -6.25 -27.54 -37.22
N ASP A 309 -6.04 -28.56 -38.08
CA ASP A 309 -7.11 -29.47 -38.50
C ASP A 309 -7.73 -30.21 -37.29
N LEU A 310 -6.87 -30.67 -36.36
CA LEU A 310 -7.29 -31.40 -35.17
C LEU A 310 -8.07 -30.54 -34.17
N ILE A 311 -7.64 -29.29 -33.93
CA ILE A 311 -8.33 -28.38 -33.01
C ILE A 311 -9.58 -27.75 -33.66
N GLN A 312 -9.60 -27.53 -34.97
CA GLN A 312 -10.79 -27.10 -35.71
C GLN A 312 -11.89 -28.19 -35.67
N ALA A 313 -11.51 -29.46 -35.77
CA ALA A 313 -12.44 -30.57 -35.55
C ALA A 313 -12.97 -30.56 -34.09
N ALA A 314 -12.08 -30.42 -33.11
CA ALA A 314 -12.47 -30.32 -31.69
C ALA A 314 -13.44 -29.16 -31.42
N TRP A 315 -13.21 -28.00 -32.03
CA TRP A 315 -14.08 -26.83 -31.88
C TRP A 315 -15.49 -27.07 -32.46
N ARG A 316 -15.62 -27.79 -33.57
CA ARG A 316 -16.95 -28.16 -34.11
C ARG A 316 -17.75 -29.04 -33.16
N ASP A 317 -17.08 -29.93 -32.43
CA ASP A 317 -17.70 -30.80 -31.42
C ASP A 317 -17.95 -30.07 -30.08
N ALA A 318 -17.15 -29.05 -29.75
CA ALA A 318 -17.10 -28.41 -28.43
C ALA A 318 -17.02 -26.86 -28.49
N GLN A 319 -17.89 -26.21 -29.25
CA GLN A 319 -17.88 -24.75 -29.49
C GLN A 319 -17.91 -23.84 -28.24
N ASN A 320 -18.28 -24.38 -27.07
CA ASN A 320 -18.35 -23.65 -25.80
C ASN A 320 -17.15 -23.90 -24.86
N ASP A 321 -16.19 -24.75 -25.24
CA ASP A 321 -14.98 -25.03 -24.45
C ASP A 321 -13.94 -23.90 -24.64
N PRO A 322 -13.61 -23.13 -23.59
CA PRO A 322 -12.70 -22.00 -23.72
C PRO A 322 -11.26 -22.44 -24.04
N GLU A 323 -10.80 -23.59 -23.55
CA GLU A 323 -9.45 -24.10 -23.88
C GLU A 323 -9.34 -24.41 -25.37
N VAL A 324 -10.39 -25.01 -25.93
CA VAL A 324 -10.46 -25.35 -27.36
C VAL A 324 -10.53 -24.09 -28.22
N CYS A 325 -11.36 -23.11 -27.87
CA CYS A 325 -11.47 -21.85 -28.61
C CYS A 325 -10.16 -21.04 -28.60
N GLU A 326 -9.50 -20.91 -27.44
CA GLU A 326 -8.24 -20.15 -27.34
C GLU A 326 -7.07 -20.88 -28.02
N MET A 327 -7.00 -22.21 -27.92
CA MET A 327 -6.00 -23.00 -28.65
C MET A 327 -6.22 -22.96 -30.17
N PHE A 328 -7.47 -23.05 -30.63
CA PHE A 328 -7.81 -22.93 -32.05
C PHE A 328 -7.42 -21.56 -32.60
N TYR A 329 -7.77 -20.47 -31.89
CA TYR A 329 -7.37 -19.13 -32.29
C TYR A 329 -5.85 -18.95 -32.31
N SER A 330 -5.14 -19.39 -31.27
CA SER A 330 -3.68 -19.27 -31.20
C SER A 330 -2.95 -20.01 -32.33
N ILE A 331 -3.43 -21.18 -32.73
CA ILE A 331 -2.88 -21.93 -33.87
C ILE A 331 -3.30 -21.30 -35.21
N ALA A 332 -4.53 -20.76 -35.32
CA ALA A 332 -5.00 -20.07 -36.51
C ALA A 332 -4.19 -18.80 -36.82
N VAL A 333 -3.77 -18.05 -35.79
CA VAL A 333 -2.84 -16.91 -35.93
C VAL A 333 -1.48 -17.39 -36.45
N GLU A 334 -0.91 -18.46 -35.88
CA GLU A 334 0.39 -19.02 -36.29
C GLU A 334 0.39 -19.55 -37.74
N VAL A 335 -0.74 -20.09 -38.19
CA VAL A 335 -0.96 -20.58 -39.58
C VAL A 335 -1.32 -19.43 -40.54
N GLY A 336 -1.43 -18.18 -40.07
CA GLY A 336 -1.76 -17.02 -40.89
C GLY A 336 -3.22 -16.99 -41.38
N GLN A 337 -4.14 -17.63 -40.65
CA GLN A 337 -5.57 -17.75 -40.96
C GLN A 337 -6.48 -17.34 -39.78
N PRO A 338 -6.24 -16.21 -39.08
CA PRO A 338 -6.99 -15.85 -37.88
C PRO A 338 -8.50 -15.69 -38.12
N ALA A 339 -8.89 -15.23 -39.31
CA ALA A 339 -10.29 -15.12 -39.74
C ALA A 339 -11.08 -16.45 -39.63
N VAL A 340 -10.42 -17.61 -39.81
CA VAL A 340 -11.06 -18.93 -39.74
C VAL A 340 -11.40 -19.33 -38.29
N ALA A 341 -10.76 -18.71 -37.30
CA ALA A 341 -11.03 -18.90 -35.87
C ALA A 341 -11.74 -17.70 -35.21
N ALA A 342 -12.13 -16.68 -35.99
CA ALA A 342 -12.78 -15.48 -35.47
C ALA A 342 -14.08 -15.78 -34.69
N GLU A 343 -14.93 -16.67 -35.23
CA GLU A 343 -16.16 -17.11 -34.58
C GLU A 343 -15.90 -17.82 -33.24
N ALA A 344 -14.78 -18.55 -33.13
CA ALA A 344 -14.40 -19.28 -31.92
C ALA A 344 -13.93 -18.35 -30.78
N ILE A 345 -13.18 -17.29 -31.11
CA ILE A 345 -12.64 -16.36 -30.09
C ILE A 345 -13.63 -15.26 -29.68
N LEU A 346 -14.62 -14.96 -30.52
CA LEU A 346 -15.64 -13.92 -30.31
C LEU A 346 -16.33 -13.96 -28.92
N PRO A 347 -16.73 -15.12 -28.36
CA PRO A 347 -17.29 -15.20 -27.00
C PRO A 347 -16.30 -14.76 -25.90
N GLN A 348 -15.01 -15.02 -26.10
CA GLN A 348 -13.97 -14.75 -25.11
C GLN A 348 -13.50 -13.29 -25.19
N LEU A 349 -13.37 -12.74 -26.40
CA LEU A 349 -13.22 -11.29 -26.63
C LEU A 349 -14.35 -10.49 -25.98
N ARG A 350 -15.62 -10.88 -26.22
CA ARG A 350 -16.79 -10.28 -25.53
C ARG A 350 -16.71 -10.43 -24.01
N THR A 351 -16.02 -11.42 -23.48
CA THR A 351 -15.91 -11.67 -22.03
C THR A 351 -14.78 -10.85 -21.41
N ALA A 352 -13.62 -10.76 -22.04
CA ALA A 352 -12.52 -9.86 -21.66
C ALA A 352 -12.99 -8.39 -21.62
N LEU A 353 -13.66 -7.91 -22.68
CA LEU A 353 -14.24 -6.56 -22.76
C LEU A 353 -15.33 -6.26 -21.72
N ARG A 354 -16.00 -7.30 -21.18
CA ARG A 354 -16.98 -7.16 -20.07
C ARG A 354 -16.32 -7.22 -18.69
N GLN A 355 -15.16 -7.88 -18.57
CA GLN A 355 -14.38 -7.94 -17.33
C GLN A 355 -13.44 -6.75 -17.15
N GLY A 356 -13.17 -5.98 -18.22
CA GLY A 356 -12.18 -4.91 -18.22
C GLY A 356 -10.75 -5.41 -18.50
N ASP A 357 -10.61 -6.64 -18.98
CA ASP A 357 -9.32 -7.21 -19.42
C ASP A 357 -9.00 -6.69 -20.84
N VAL A 358 -8.62 -5.42 -20.91
CA VAL A 358 -8.42 -4.69 -22.17
C VAL A 358 -7.22 -5.21 -22.95
N ALA A 359 -6.13 -5.59 -22.28
CA ALA A 359 -4.94 -6.13 -22.91
C ALA A 359 -5.27 -7.43 -23.68
N ARG A 360 -5.90 -8.40 -23.02
CA ARG A 360 -6.33 -9.67 -23.64
C ARG A 360 -7.35 -9.46 -24.76
N ALA A 361 -8.17 -8.40 -24.68
CA ALA A 361 -9.08 -8.03 -25.76
C ALA A 361 -8.35 -7.49 -27.00
N ILE A 362 -7.26 -6.75 -26.82
CA ILE A 362 -6.38 -6.32 -27.92
C ILE A 362 -5.66 -7.52 -28.53
N ASP A 363 -5.09 -8.42 -27.70
CA ASP A 363 -4.38 -9.63 -28.16
C ASP A 363 -5.24 -10.53 -29.07
N TYR A 364 -6.53 -10.68 -28.74
CA TYR A 364 -7.49 -11.44 -29.55
C TYR A 364 -8.01 -10.70 -30.79
N TRP A 365 -7.73 -9.40 -30.94
CA TRP A 365 -8.30 -8.59 -32.01
C TRP A 365 -7.27 -8.10 -33.03
N LEU A 366 -6.05 -7.77 -32.60
CA LEU A 366 -5.02 -7.22 -33.47
C LEU A 366 -4.72 -8.15 -34.68
N PRO A 367 -4.63 -9.49 -34.55
CA PRO A 367 -4.48 -10.38 -35.72
C PRO A 367 -5.73 -10.47 -36.61
N LEU A 368 -6.93 -10.17 -36.10
CA LEU A 368 -8.17 -10.12 -36.91
C LEU A 368 -8.24 -8.83 -37.72
N ALA A 369 -7.91 -7.69 -37.10
CA ALA A 369 -7.87 -6.39 -37.76
C ALA A 369 -6.75 -6.31 -38.81
N ALA A 370 -5.55 -6.84 -38.51
CA ALA A 370 -4.43 -6.89 -39.45
C ALA A 370 -4.69 -7.77 -40.70
N CYS A 371 -5.71 -8.64 -40.66
CA CYS A 371 -6.18 -9.43 -41.81
C CYS A 371 -7.50 -8.89 -42.42
N GLU A 372 -7.91 -7.67 -42.05
CA GLU A 372 -9.18 -7.02 -42.43
C GLU A 372 -10.42 -7.93 -42.27
N SER A 373 -10.46 -8.77 -41.24
CA SER A 373 -11.48 -9.80 -41.08
C SER A 373 -12.86 -9.20 -40.79
N ASP A 374 -13.85 -9.52 -41.62
CA ASP A 374 -15.27 -9.13 -41.42
C ASP A 374 -15.89 -9.95 -40.26
N VAL A 375 -15.64 -9.52 -39.03
CA VAL A 375 -16.05 -10.22 -37.80
C VAL A 375 -17.30 -9.56 -37.21
N ALA A 376 -18.37 -10.35 -37.08
CA ALA A 376 -19.65 -9.94 -36.52
C ALA A 376 -19.61 -9.67 -34.99
N LEU A 377 -19.02 -8.53 -34.63
CA LEU A 377 -19.03 -7.96 -33.28
C LEU A 377 -20.00 -6.76 -33.23
N GLU A 378 -20.59 -6.50 -32.05
CA GLU A 378 -21.54 -5.39 -31.87
C GLU A 378 -20.83 -4.03 -31.87
N ALA A 379 -21.52 -2.96 -32.29
CA ALA A 379 -20.94 -1.62 -32.36
C ALA A 379 -20.38 -1.12 -31.01
N THR A 380 -21.05 -1.40 -29.88
CA THR A 380 -20.61 -0.96 -28.54
C THR A 380 -19.23 -1.52 -28.13
N PRO A 381 -18.97 -2.85 -28.17
CA PRO A 381 -17.62 -3.37 -27.92
C PRO A 381 -16.60 -2.96 -28.99
N LEU A 382 -16.98 -2.83 -30.27
CA LEU A 382 -16.06 -2.35 -31.31
C LEU A 382 -15.55 -0.93 -31.05
N VAL A 383 -16.41 0.00 -30.61
CA VAL A 383 -16.00 1.37 -30.27
C VAL A 383 -15.07 1.39 -29.04
N ARG A 384 -15.37 0.60 -28.00
CA ARG A 384 -14.48 0.48 -26.83
C ARG A 384 -13.11 -0.11 -27.18
N LEU A 385 -13.09 -1.05 -28.12
CA LEU A 385 -11.88 -1.71 -28.59
C LEU A 385 -11.03 -0.77 -29.46
N ALA A 386 -11.67 0.06 -30.29
CA ALA A 386 -10.99 1.12 -31.04
C ALA A 386 -10.32 2.17 -30.13
N GLU A 387 -10.98 2.59 -29.04
CA GLU A 387 -10.39 3.49 -28.05
C GLU A 387 -9.15 2.85 -27.39
N ALA A 388 -9.28 1.61 -26.93
CA ALA A 388 -8.19 0.85 -26.32
C ALA A 388 -6.99 0.62 -27.28
N LEU A 389 -7.25 0.45 -28.57
CA LEU A 389 -6.22 0.33 -29.60
C LEU A 389 -5.49 1.66 -29.81
N LEU A 390 -6.18 2.80 -29.76
CA LEU A 390 -5.54 4.14 -29.85
C LEU A 390 -4.69 4.45 -28.62
N ASP A 391 -5.20 4.15 -27.41
CA ASP A 391 -4.44 4.27 -26.15
C ASP A 391 -3.16 3.39 -26.17
N ALA A 392 -3.20 2.26 -26.89
CA ALA A 392 -2.08 1.35 -27.08
C ALA A 392 -1.19 1.65 -28.32
N GLY A 393 -1.53 2.63 -29.15
CA GLY A 393 -0.73 3.07 -30.30
C GLY A 393 -0.99 2.34 -31.63
N TYR A 394 -2.17 1.73 -31.81
CA TYR A 394 -2.59 0.97 -33.00
C TYR A 394 -3.71 1.70 -33.80
N PRO A 395 -3.40 2.79 -34.53
CA PRO A 395 -4.41 3.64 -35.16
C PRO A 395 -5.11 3.01 -36.37
N ASP A 396 -4.41 2.17 -37.14
CA ASP A 396 -4.98 1.54 -38.34
C ASP A 396 -5.98 0.43 -37.95
N GLU A 397 -5.64 -0.38 -36.96
CA GLU A 397 -6.52 -1.39 -36.36
C GLU A 397 -7.71 -0.75 -35.64
N ALA A 398 -7.51 0.38 -34.96
CA ALA A 398 -8.59 1.18 -34.39
C ALA A 398 -9.53 1.69 -35.49
N LEU A 399 -9.00 2.25 -36.57
CA LEU A 399 -9.78 2.75 -37.70
C LEU A 399 -10.59 1.63 -38.39
N HIS A 400 -9.99 0.45 -38.58
CA HIS A 400 -10.69 -0.74 -39.05
C HIS A 400 -11.85 -1.12 -38.10
N SER A 401 -11.62 -1.11 -36.78
CA SER A 401 -12.63 -1.39 -35.76
C SER A 401 -13.80 -0.39 -35.79
N LEU A 402 -13.53 0.91 -36.00
CA LEU A 402 -14.55 1.94 -36.15
C LEU A 402 -15.37 1.75 -37.43
N ARG A 403 -14.73 1.37 -38.55
CA ARG A 403 -15.43 1.05 -39.82
C ARG A 403 -16.38 -0.14 -39.65
N LEU A 404 -15.93 -1.22 -39.00
CA LEU A 404 -16.79 -2.36 -38.66
C LEU A 404 -17.95 -1.96 -37.74
N ALA A 405 -17.72 -1.08 -36.74
CA ALA A 405 -18.78 -0.62 -35.85
C ALA A 405 -19.91 0.08 -36.62
N VAL A 406 -19.56 0.94 -37.59
CA VAL A 406 -20.53 1.62 -38.46
C VAL A 406 -21.28 0.62 -39.33
N GLY A 407 -20.59 -0.38 -39.91
CA GLY A 407 -21.20 -1.46 -40.67
C GLY A 407 -22.19 -2.31 -39.86
N ALA A 408 -21.90 -2.55 -38.58
CA ALA A 408 -22.77 -3.28 -37.65
C ALA A 408 -24.02 -2.48 -37.19
N GLY A 409 -24.13 -1.19 -37.52
CA GLY A 409 -25.25 -0.33 -37.17
C GLY A 409 -25.04 0.40 -35.84
N VAL A 410 -24.52 1.62 -35.90
CA VAL A 410 -24.31 2.51 -34.75
C VAL A 410 -25.60 3.26 -34.37
N SER A 411 -25.85 3.40 -33.06
CA SER A 411 -26.79 4.41 -32.56
C SER A 411 -26.17 5.82 -32.66
N SER A 412 -26.99 6.87 -32.62
CA SER A 412 -26.55 8.28 -32.68
C SER A 412 -25.43 8.60 -31.70
N ALA A 413 -25.56 8.22 -30.43
CA ALA A 413 -24.52 8.39 -29.41
C ALA A 413 -23.20 7.67 -29.75
N HIS A 414 -23.24 6.49 -30.37
CA HIS A 414 -22.03 5.83 -30.87
C HIS A 414 -21.47 6.54 -32.11
N ALA A 415 -22.32 7.00 -33.02
CA ALA A 415 -21.92 7.75 -34.21
C ALA A 415 -21.23 9.09 -33.86
N THR A 416 -21.73 9.82 -32.87
CA THR A 416 -21.07 11.02 -32.30
C THR A 416 -19.71 10.66 -31.69
N ARG A 417 -19.62 9.56 -30.92
CA ARG A 417 -18.37 9.11 -30.31
C ARG A 417 -17.33 8.73 -31.37
N ILE A 418 -17.73 7.98 -32.40
CA ILE A 418 -16.89 7.64 -33.54
C ILE A 418 -16.47 8.90 -34.32
N ALA A 419 -17.36 9.89 -34.48
CA ALA A 419 -17.02 11.14 -35.18
C ALA A 419 -15.89 11.90 -34.48
N ASN A 420 -15.90 11.91 -33.14
CA ASN A 420 -14.86 12.56 -32.35
C ASN A 420 -13.52 11.78 -32.40
N ILE A 421 -13.57 10.44 -32.37
CA ILE A 421 -12.37 9.58 -32.42
C ILE A 421 -11.75 9.56 -33.82
N ALA A 422 -12.56 9.40 -34.86
CA ALA A 422 -12.10 9.29 -36.26
C ALA A 422 -11.63 10.63 -36.83
N ARG A 423 -11.92 11.76 -36.16
CA ARG A 423 -11.67 13.13 -36.64
C ARG A 423 -10.26 13.35 -37.17
N ASP A 424 -9.27 12.81 -36.45
CA ASP A 424 -7.85 12.97 -36.73
C ASP A 424 -7.24 11.73 -37.43
N LEU A 425 -8.07 10.74 -37.78
CA LEU A 425 -7.70 9.46 -38.42
C LEU A 425 -8.23 9.34 -39.86
N ASP A 426 -9.51 9.64 -40.08
CA ASP A 426 -10.23 9.42 -41.34
C ASP A 426 -11.36 10.44 -41.52
N ALA A 427 -11.15 11.42 -42.40
CA ALA A 427 -12.11 12.49 -42.68
C ALA A 427 -13.35 12.03 -43.48
N ASP A 428 -13.33 10.85 -44.10
CA ASP A 428 -14.46 10.31 -44.85
C ASP A 428 -15.38 9.54 -43.90
N LEU A 429 -14.82 8.66 -43.07
CA LEU A 429 -15.52 8.00 -41.98
C LEU A 429 -16.15 9.02 -41.03
N THR A 430 -15.39 10.05 -40.63
CA THR A 430 -15.87 11.13 -39.75
C THR A 430 -17.10 11.84 -40.32
N ARG A 431 -17.10 12.18 -41.61
CA ARG A 431 -18.26 12.80 -42.28
C ARG A 431 -19.43 11.84 -42.42
N GLN A 432 -19.17 10.55 -42.68
CA GLN A 432 -20.20 9.52 -42.73
C GLN A 432 -20.91 9.37 -41.37
N VAL A 433 -20.17 9.24 -40.26
CA VAL A 433 -20.79 9.07 -38.94
C VAL A 433 -21.39 10.35 -38.37
N ALA A 434 -20.82 11.52 -38.66
CA ALA A 434 -21.47 12.80 -38.36
C ALA A 434 -22.83 12.90 -39.06
N THR A 435 -22.93 12.46 -40.32
CA THR A 435 -24.21 12.41 -41.05
C THR A 435 -25.21 11.44 -40.41
N ILE A 436 -24.76 10.28 -39.92
CA ILE A 436 -25.62 9.31 -39.19
C ILE A 436 -26.11 9.90 -37.87
N ALA A 437 -25.23 10.54 -37.08
CA ALA A 437 -25.60 11.17 -35.81
C ALA A 437 -26.58 12.35 -35.99
N LEU A 438 -26.38 13.18 -37.02
CA LEU A 438 -27.26 14.32 -37.33
C LEU A 438 -28.68 13.93 -37.76
N ALA A 439 -28.93 12.66 -38.09
CA ALA A 439 -30.27 12.16 -38.39
C ALA A 439 -31.16 12.00 -37.15
N ASP A 440 -30.59 12.03 -35.94
CA ASP A 440 -31.31 11.95 -34.67
C ASP A 440 -31.94 13.32 -34.30
N PRO A 441 -33.26 13.43 -34.13
CA PRO A 441 -33.93 14.67 -33.73
C PRO A 441 -33.66 15.07 -32.27
N ASP A 442 -33.32 14.11 -31.40
CA ASP A 442 -33.11 14.34 -29.97
C ASP A 442 -31.64 14.65 -29.62
N LEU A 443 -30.75 14.69 -30.62
CA LEU A 443 -29.35 15.11 -30.45
C LEU A 443 -29.26 16.55 -29.91
N ASP A 444 -28.40 16.72 -28.89
CA ASP A 444 -28.10 17.99 -28.22
C ASP A 444 -27.77 19.14 -29.21
N PRO A 445 -28.30 20.37 -29.02
CA PRO A 445 -28.08 21.48 -29.95
C PRO A 445 -26.63 21.89 -30.18
N GLN A 446 -25.74 21.78 -29.18
CA GLN A 446 -24.33 22.13 -29.35
C GLN A 446 -23.61 21.03 -30.16
N THR A 447 -23.79 19.77 -29.74
CA THR A 447 -23.29 18.58 -30.44
C THR A 447 -23.74 18.55 -31.90
N ARG A 448 -25.00 18.94 -32.17
CA ARG A 448 -25.55 19.08 -33.52
C ARG A 448 -24.85 20.19 -34.31
N ALA A 449 -24.52 21.32 -33.70
CA ALA A 449 -23.80 22.41 -34.38
C ALA A 449 -22.36 22.00 -34.74
N ASP A 450 -21.65 21.34 -33.81
CA ASP A 450 -20.27 20.88 -34.01
C ASP A 450 -20.19 19.81 -35.13
N LEU A 451 -21.09 18.83 -35.13
CA LEU A 451 -21.17 17.82 -36.20
C LEU A 451 -21.64 18.42 -37.55
N ALA A 452 -22.52 19.43 -37.54
CA ALA A 452 -22.92 20.11 -38.77
C ALA A 452 -21.76 20.86 -39.43
N LEU A 453 -20.86 21.48 -38.66
CA LEU A 453 -19.65 22.11 -39.20
C LEU A 453 -18.76 21.09 -39.93
N ILE A 454 -18.59 19.89 -39.36
CA ILE A 454 -17.82 18.78 -39.97
C ILE A 454 -18.41 18.35 -41.33
N VAL A 455 -19.73 18.29 -41.45
CA VAL A 455 -20.41 17.89 -42.70
C VAL A 455 -20.45 19.02 -43.74
N ILE A 456 -20.45 20.28 -43.31
CA ILE A 456 -20.51 21.45 -44.21
C ILE A 456 -19.17 21.69 -44.95
N VAL A 457 -18.02 21.35 -44.36
CA VAL A 457 -16.71 21.53 -44.99
C VAL A 457 -16.59 20.59 -46.20
N PRO A 458 -16.50 21.11 -47.44
CA PRO A 458 -16.22 20.27 -48.60
C PRO A 458 -14.79 19.74 -48.48
N SER A 459 -14.57 18.46 -48.78
CA SER A 459 -13.21 17.93 -48.88
C SER A 459 -12.44 18.69 -49.95
N ALA A 460 -11.30 19.27 -49.57
CA ALA A 460 -10.46 20.05 -50.46
C ALA A 460 -9.87 19.14 -51.55
N ASP A 461 -10.36 19.36 -52.76
CA ASP A 461 -10.19 18.54 -53.97
C ASP A 461 -10.70 17.08 -53.86
N PRO A 462 -11.35 16.54 -54.91
CA PRO A 462 -11.55 15.10 -55.02
C PRO A 462 -10.18 14.44 -55.25
N PRO A 463 -9.92 13.24 -54.70
CA PRO A 463 -8.68 12.52 -54.98
C PRO A 463 -8.54 12.33 -56.49
N GLN A 464 -7.41 12.76 -57.06
CA GLN A 464 -7.08 12.41 -58.44
C GLN A 464 -7.14 10.89 -58.56
N PRO A 465 -7.79 10.33 -59.59
CA PRO A 465 -7.94 8.89 -59.72
C PRO A 465 -6.55 8.26 -59.85
N ALA A 466 -6.11 7.60 -58.78
CA ALA A 466 -4.82 6.94 -58.76
C ALA A 466 -4.76 5.93 -59.91
N GLU A 467 -3.67 5.96 -60.69
CA GLU A 467 -3.42 4.91 -61.67
C GLU A 467 -3.42 3.55 -60.95
N PRO A 468 -4.00 2.49 -61.56
CA PRO A 468 -4.26 1.24 -60.85
C PRO A 468 -2.95 0.51 -60.50
N VAL A 469 -2.41 0.81 -59.32
CA VAL A 469 -1.27 0.12 -58.71
C VAL A 469 -1.61 -1.35 -58.62
N VAL A 470 -0.81 -2.19 -59.29
CA VAL A 470 -1.11 -3.61 -59.43
C VAL A 470 -0.89 -4.30 -58.08
N MET A 471 -1.99 -4.65 -57.41
CA MET A 471 -2.07 -5.12 -56.02
C MET A 471 -1.25 -6.40 -55.68
N LYS A 472 -0.53 -6.97 -56.65
CA LYS A 472 0.41 -8.09 -56.45
C LYS A 472 1.68 -7.69 -55.70
N GLU A 473 2.06 -6.41 -55.70
CA GLU A 473 3.30 -5.98 -55.03
C GLU A 473 3.14 -5.81 -53.51
N ALA A 474 1.94 -5.47 -53.01
CA ALA A 474 1.67 -5.34 -51.58
C ALA A 474 1.89 -6.67 -50.81
N LEU A 475 1.29 -7.77 -51.29
CA LEU A 475 1.52 -9.11 -50.75
C LEU A 475 3.00 -9.51 -50.82
N SER A 476 3.67 -9.19 -51.93
CA SER A 476 5.11 -9.47 -52.11
C SER A 476 6.03 -8.60 -51.25
N GLN A 477 5.56 -7.47 -50.71
CA GLN A 477 6.28 -6.66 -49.72
C GLN A 477 6.09 -7.20 -48.30
N PHE A 478 4.92 -7.76 -47.97
CA PHE A 478 4.68 -8.40 -46.69
C PHE A 478 5.56 -9.65 -46.52
N ASP A 479 5.54 -10.57 -47.50
CA ASP A 479 6.44 -11.75 -47.53
C ASP A 479 7.92 -11.36 -47.36
N ARG A 480 8.35 -10.26 -48.01
CA ARG A 480 9.72 -9.76 -47.93
C ARG A 480 10.07 -9.10 -46.60
N ARG A 481 9.11 -8.47 -45.90
CA ARG A 481 9.32 -7.94 -44.54
C ARG A 481 9.57 -9.07 -43.55
N VAL A 482 8.71 -10.09 -43.55
CA VAL A 482 8.83 -11.26 -42.67
C VAL A 482 10.15 -12.03 -42.91
N GLN A 483 10.63 -12.10 -44.16
CA GLN A 483 11.96 -12.66 -44.45
C GLN A 483 13.15 -11.74 -44.12
N ALA A 484 12.97 -10.42 -44.10
CA ALA A 484 14.05 -9.47 -43.82
C ALA A 484 14.38 -9.34 -42.32
N GLU A 485 13.37 -9.38 -41.44
CA GLU A 485 13.57 -9.20 -39.99
C GLU A 485 14.37 -10.33 -39.32
N HIS A 486 14.64 -11.44 -40.02
CA HIS A 486 15.55 -12.49 -39.59
C HIS A 486 17.03 -12.25 -39.93
N GLN A 487 17.41 -11.09 -40.51
CA GLN A 487 18.81 -10.76 -40.78
C GLN A 487 19.20 -9.32 -40.40
N THR A 488 20.26 -9.23 -39.58
CA THR A 488 21.06 -8.02 -39.24
C THR A 488 20.36 -6.83 -38.59
N ILE A 489 20.63 -6.62 -37.30
CA ILE A 489 20.50 -5.33 -36.63
C ILE A 489 21.84 -4.60 -36.73
N GLU A 490 21.90 -3.48 -37.45
CA GLU A 490 22.97 -2.48 -37.35
C GLU A 490 22.38 -1.08 -37.13
N THR A 491 22.98 -0.33 -36.22
CA THR A 491 22.42 0.90 -35.66
C THR A 491 22.59 2.10 -36.59
N THR A 492 21.50 2.76 -36.97
CA THR A 492 21.52 4.05 -37.70
C THR A 492 21.16 5.22 -36.77
N GLN A 493 22.07 6.18 -36.62
CA GLN A 493 21.83 7.44 -35.91
C GLN A 493 21.55 8.57 -36.91
N PHE A 494 20.70 9.53 -36.53
CA PHE A 494 20.47 10.78 -37.25
C PHE A 494 21.07 11.97 -36.45
N PRO A 495 21.68 12.96 -37.12
CA PRO A 495 22.35 14.07 -36.45
C PRO A 495 21.37 15.18 -36.02
N LEU A 496 21.62 15.76 -34.84
CA LEU A 496 21.06 17.06 -34.43
C LEU A 496 22.18 18.09 -34.48
N GLY A 497 22.08 19.03 -35.43
CA GLY A 497 23.09 20.09 -35.60
C GLY A 497 23.00 21.14 -34.50
N LEU A 498 23.92 21.09 -33.53
CA LEU A 498 24.05 22.09 -32.47
C LEU A 498 25.53 22.31 -32.06
N GLU A 499 26.43 22.22 -33.04
CA GLU A 499 27.86 22.53 -32.91
C GLU A 499 28.26 23.59 -33.94
N ALA A 500 28.18 24.85 -33.51
CA ALA A 500 28.75 26.03 -34.16
C ALA A 500 29.03 27.07 -33.06
N ASP A 501 29.96 27.99 -33.31
CA ASP A 501 30.30 29.13 -32.45
C ASP A 501 30.83 28.81 -31.03
N LEU A 502 31.84 27.93 -30.93
CA LEU A 502 32.69 27.86 -29.73
C LEU A 502 34.21 27.61 -29.98
N ASP A 503 34.68 27.77 -31.22
CA ASP A 503 36.10 27.74 -31.58
C ASP A 503 36.62 29.14 -31.96
N ALA A 504 37.05 29.91 -30.96
CA ALA A 504 37.56 31.27 -31.15
C ALA A 504 38.67 31.68 -30.16
N GLY A 505 39.66 30.80 -29.98
CA GLY A 505 41.01 31.16 -29.54
C GLY A 505 41.30 31.11 -28.04
N LEU A 506 42.25 30.22 -27.67
CA LEU A 506 43.20 30.45 -26.58
C LEU A 506 44.40 29.49 -26.75
N ASP A 507 45.36 29.89 -27.60
CA ASP A 507 46.66 29.22 -27.69
C ASP A 507 47.51 29.49 -26.43
N ALA A 508 47.81 28.46 -25.63
CA ALA A 508 48.87 28.50 -24.61
C ALA A 508 49.34 27.09 -24.21
N ASP A 509 50.64 26.86 -24.38
CA ASP A 509 51.35 25.60 -24.11
C ASP A 509 51.03 24.91 -22.76
N PHE A 510 50.70 23.62 -22.78
CA PHE A 510 51.01 22.72 -21.67
C PHE A 510 51.21 21.26 -22.14
N SER A 511 52.45 20.92 -22.49
CA SER A 511 52.85 19.55 -22.84
C SER A 511 53.21 18.75 -21.59
N VAL A 512 52.58 17.59 -21.40
CA VAL A 512 52.98 16.59 -20.38
C VAL A 512 52.98 15.21 -21.03
N ASP A 513 54.15 14.60 -21.15
CA ASP A 513 54.30 13.22 -21.62
C ASP A 513 53.73 12.22 -20.60
N LEU A 514 52.89 11.29 -21.05
CA LEU A 514 52.60 10.05 -20.35
C LEU A 514 52.73 8.89 -21.34
N ALA A 515 53.55 7.89 -20.98
CA ALA A 515 53.96 6.82 -21.87
C ALA A 515 52.96 5.65 -21.89
N GLU A 516 52.89 4.97 -23.04
CA GLU A 516 52.19 3.70 -23.20
C GLU A 516 52.92 2.57 -22.42
N PRO A 517 52.20 1.70 -21.67
CA PRO A 517 52.77 0.47 -21.14
C PRO A 517 52.59 -0.70 -22.12
N ASP A 518 53.70 -1.38 -22.45
CA ASP A 518 53.74 -2.62 -23.23
C ASP A 518 52.80 -3.72 -22.66
N THR A 519 52.10 -4.43 -23.54
CA THR A 519 51.41 -5.69 -23.21
C THR A 519 52.17 -6.89 -23.77
N ALA A 520 52.96 -7.55 -22.92
CA ALA A 520 53.74 -8.74 -23.26
C ALA A 520 53.13 -10.03 -22.69
N GLU A 521 53.39 -11.14 -23.36
CA GLU A 521 52.87 -12.49 -23.07
C GLU A 521 53.44 -13.11 -21.79
N MET A 522 52.64 -13.95 -21.10
CA MET A 522 53.15 -15.17 -20.45
C MET A 522 52.08 -16.27 -20.42
N ALA A 523 52.54 -17.52 -20.49
CA ALA A 523 51.71 -18.74 -20.56
C ALA A 523 51.73 -19.52 -19.21
N PRO A 524 50.81 -20.48 -19.00
CA PRO A 524 50.80 -21.32 -17.81
C PRO A 524 51.51 -22.69 -18.02
N GLU A 525 52.54 -22.97 -17.20
CA GLU A 525 52.91 -24.34 -16.78
C GLU A 525 52.22 -24.59 -15.41
N GLU A 526 51.45 -25.66 -15.17
CA GLU A 526 51.79 -27.09 -15.03
C GLU A 526 52.29 -27.49 -13.61
N GLN A 527 52.07 -28.76 -13.22
CA GLN A 527 52.54 -29.45 -11.99
C GLN A 527 51.79 -29.12 -10.67
N VAL A 528 51.61 -30.03 -9.67
CA VAL A 528 51.81 -31.51 -9.58
C VAL A 528 51.03 -32.08 -8.37
N LEU A 529 50.52 -33.34 -8.48
CA LEU A 529 50.18 -34.39 -7.47
C LEU A 529 49.59 -34.02 -6.07
N HIS A 530 48.81 -34.86 -5.36
CA HIS A 530 48.88 -36.33 -5.22
C HIS A 530 47.51 -36.97 -4.87
N ALA A 531 47.41 -38.31 -5.00
CA ALA A 531 46.16 -39.08 -4.79
C ALA A 531 46.32 -40.32 -3.88
N GLY A 532 45.17 -40.88 -3.45
CA GLY A 532 44.96 -42.12 -2.68
C GLY A 532 43.70 -41.99 -1.79
N ALA A 533 42.89 -43.01 -1.50
CA ALA A 533 42.89 -44.47 -1.75
C ALA A 533 41.52 -45.06 -1.28
N LEU A 534 41.01 -46.27 -1.58
CA LEU A 534 41.43 -47.43 -2.40
C LEU A 534 40.22 -48.38 -2.61
N SER A 535 40.05 -48.98 -3.81
CA SER A 535 39.33 -50.27 -4.09
C SER A 535 37.82 -50.43 -3.78
N ALA A 536 37.05 -51.37 -4.36
CA ALA A 536 37.15 -52.19 -5.59
C ALA A 536 35.81 -52.96 -5.83
N GLU A 537 35.75 -53.78 -6.90
CA GLU A 537 34.72 -54.79 -7.22
C GLU A 537 33.32 -54.31 -7.68
N SER A 538 32.53 -55.09 -8.45
CA SER A 538 32.85 -55.97 -9.60
C SER A 538 31.56 -56.36 -10.37
N LEU A 539 31.75 -57.06 -11.51
CA LEU A 539 30.77 -57.89 -12.26
C LEU A 539 29.69 -57.18 -13.10
N ALA A 540 29.49 -57.73 -14.30
CA ALA A 540 28.56 -57.25 -15.34
C ALA A 540 27.66 -58.39 -15.85
N ALA A 541 26.48 -58.05 -16.34
CA ALA A 541 25.69 -58.73 -17.39
C ALA A 541 24.46 -57.83 -17.68
N ASP A 542 24.19 -57.29 -18.87
CA ASP A 542 24.02 -57.86 -20.23
C ASP A 542 22.56 -58.27 -20.55
N ALA A 543 22.24 -58.41 -21.84
CA ALA A 543 20.95 -58.72 -22.48
C ALA A 543 19.95 -57.54 -22.70
N THR A 544 19.82 -57.14 -23.97
CA THR A 544 18.79 -56.25 -24.53
C THR A 544 17.53 -57.04 -25.00
N PRO A 545 16.39 -56.38 -25.32
CA PRO A 545 15.05 -57.01 -25.20
C PRO A 545 14.50 -57.69 -26.47
N ARG A 546 13.43 -58.49 -26.33
CA ARG A 546 12.70 -59.08 -27.49
C ARG A 546 11.18 -59.30 -27.33
N ARG A 547 10.42 -58.26 -27.71
CA ARG A 547 9.25 -58.24 -28.61
C ARG A 547 8.34 -59.49 -28.76
N ALA A 548 7.08 -59.33 -28.34
CA ALA A 548 5.79 -59.75 -28.93
C ALA A 548 5.42 -61.24 -29.20
N THR A 549 4.26 -61.63 -28.64
CA THR A 549 3.10 -62.40 -29.17
C THR A 549 2.18 -62.69 -27.96
N ASP A 550 0.87 -62.91 -27.98
CA ASP A 550 -0.29 -62.62 -28.84
C ASP A 550 -1.53 -63.07 -28.01
N ALA A 551 -2.74 -62.70 -28.44
CA ALA A 551 -4.07 -63.15 -27.99
C ALA A 551 -4.24 -64.14 -26.78
N SER A 552 -5.10 -63.77 -25.80
CA SER A 552 -6.45 -64.36 -25.69
C SER A 552 -7.33 -63.77 -24.55
N VAL A 553 -8.64 -63.86 -24.77
CA VAL A 553 -9.79 -63.59 -23.88
C VAL A 553 -10.58 -64.93 -23.94
N PRO A 554 -11.09 -65.53 -22.83
CA PRO A 554 -12.26 -64.96 -22.15
C PRO A 554 -12.52 -65.28 -20.65
N GLU A 555 -13.52 -64.54 -20.14
CA GLU A 555 -14.65 -64.98 -19.28
C GLU A 555 -14.56 -65.25 -17.75
N GLU A 556 -15.69 -64.84 -17.13
CA GLU A 556 -16.40 -65.29 -15.93
C GLU A 556 -15.96 -64.98 -14.47
N SER A 557 -16.98 -64.49 -13.74
CA SER A 557 -17.16 -64.37 -12.28
C SER A 557 -16.25 -63.38 -11.50
N GLY A 558 -16.78 -62.61 -10.55
CA GLY A 558 -18.18 -62.47 -10.13
C GLY A 558 -18.37 -61.43 -9.02
N ASP A 559 -19.62 -61.17 -8.63
CA ASP A 559 -19.95 -60.37 -7.44
C ASP A 559 -19.35 -60.97 -6.16
N VAL A 560 -19.02 -60.12 -5.17
CA VAL A 560 -19.57 -60.20 -3.80
C VAL A 560 -19.18 -58.97 -2.96
N LEU A 561 -20.22 -58.29 -2.46
CA LEU A 561 -20.40 -57.64 -1.15
C LEU A 561 -19.15 -57.63 -0.22
N SER A 562 -18.61 -56.48 0.19
CA SER A 562 -19.14 -55.48 1.14
C SER A 562 -19.19 -55.92 2.61
N HIS A 563 -19.01 -54.95 3.53
CA HIS A 563 -18.84 -55.08 5.00
C HIS A 563 -17.54 -55.72 5.49
N TRP A 564 -16.81 -54.95 6.31
CA TRP A 564 -16.36 -55.37 7.64
C TRP A 564 -16.33 -54.12 8.55
N ASP A 565 -17.47 -53.82 9.16
CA ASP A 565 -17.55 -53.05 10.41
C ASP A 565 -17.65 -54.07 11.56
N GLY A 566 -17.02 -53.79 12.71
CA GLY A 566 -17.22 -54.59 13.94
C GLY A 566 -15.94 -54.81 14.77
N PRO A 567 -15.90 -54.41 16.04
CA PRO A 567 -14.80 -54.68 16.97
C PRO A 567 -15.05 -55.94 17.82
N ASP A 568 -14.00 -56.50 18.45
CA ASP A 568 -13.94 -56.57 19.93
C ASP A 568 -12.67 -57.23 20.53
N SER A 569 -12.36 -56.83 21.77
CA SER A 569 -11.66 -57.58 22.83
C SER A 569 -10.16 -57.97 22.71
N LEU A 570 -9.37 -57.59 23.75
CA LEU A 570 -8.63 -58.44 24.70
C LEU A 570 -7.64 -57.54 25.51
N GLN A 571 -7.92 -57.24 26.78
CA GLN A 571 -7.35 -57.90 27.99
C GLN A 571 -5.81 -57.81 28.10
N ALA A 572 -5.27 -56.96 29.00
CA ALA A 572 -4.84 -57.29 30.39
C ALA A 572 -3.34 -57.71 30.43
N GLU A 573 -2.48 -57.41 31.42
CA GLU A 573 -2.51 -56.78 32.77
C GLU A 573 -1.02 -56.41 33.15
N PRO A 574 -0.57 -56.11 34.40
CA PRO A 574 -0.90 -55.02 35.35
C PRO A 574 0.37 -54.28 35.92
N LEU A 575 0.20 -53.48 37.00
CA LEU A 575 1.20 -52.98 37.99
C LEU A 575 2.13 -51.81 37.55
N THR A 576 2.58 -50.88 38.42
CA THR A 576 2.49 -50.73 39.92
C THR A 576 2.00 -49.34 40.38
N ASP A 577 1.57 -49.26 41.65
CA ASP A 577 1.16 -48.06 42.41
C ASP A 577 2.14 -46.87 42.46
N VAL A 578 1.57 -45.67 42.64
CA VAL A 578 1.82 -44.82 43.82
C VAL A 578 0.48 -44.25 44.31
N SER A 579 0.21 -44.29 45.62
CA SER A 579 -1.02 -43.77 46.25
C SER A 579 -0.74 -42.58 47.18
N GLY A 580 -1.72 -41.66 47.30
CA GLY A 580 -1.76 -40.61 48.33
C GLY A 580 -1.95 -39.19 47.76
N ALA A 581 -2.85 -38.35 48.28
CA ALA A 581 -3.87 -38.59 49.31
C ALA A 581 -5.10 -37.66 49.11
N LEU A 582 -6.26 -38.10 49.60
CA LEU A 582 -7.52 -37.36 49.54
C LEU A 582 -7.64 -36.32 50.68
N GLY A 583 -8.38 -35.25 50.40
CA GLY A 583 -9.00 -34.39 51.41
C GLY A 583 -10.48 -34.19 51.08
N GLU A 584 -11.36 -34.82 51.84
CA GLU A 584 -12.81 -34.74 51.62
C GLU A 584 -13.41 -33.45 52.21
N ALA A 585 -14.37 -32.85 51.49
CA ALA A 585 -15.33 -31.90 52.03
C ALA A 585 -16.64 -31.98 51.22
N GLY A 586 -17.61 -32.75 51.72
CA GLY A 586 -18.88 -33.00 51.03
C GLY A 586 -19.99 -32.00 51.37
N ILE A 587 -20.57 -31.38 50.34
CA ILE A 587 -21.85 -30.64 50.34
C ILE A 587 -22.44 -30.88 48.94
N GLY A 588 -23.73 -31.11 48.72
CA GLY A 588 -24.87 -31.28 49.63
C GLY A 588 -26.14 -31.33 48.77
N GLU A 589 -26.90 -32.42 48.86
CA GLU A 589 -27.92 -32.77 47.87
C GLU A 589 -29.18 -31.89 47.98
N ALA A 590 -29.64 -31.33 46.84
CA ALA A 590 -30.87 -30.55 46.74
C ALA A 590 -31.56 -30.81 45.39
N ILE A 591 -32.49 -31.77 45.36
CA ILE A 591 -33.29 -32.10 44.18
C ILE A 591 -34.54 -31.20 44.14
N LEU A 592 -34.80 -30.58 42.99
CA LEU A 592 -36.09 -29.99 42.64
C LEU A 592 -36.45 -30.37 41.20
N GLU A 593 -37.72 -30.71 40.99
CA GLU A 593 -38.26 -31.19 39.71
C GLU A 593 -38.56 -30.02 38.74
N PRO A 594 -38.51 -30.25 37.41
CA PRO A 594 -38.84 -29.23 36.43
C PRO A 594 -40.36 -29.01 36.31
N GLY A 595 -40.79 -27.75 36.27
CA GLY A 595 -42.17 -27.34 36.00
C GLY A 595 -42.25 -26.48 34.73
N ASP A 596 -43.35 -26.62 34.00
CA ASP A 596 -43.56 -26.03 32.67
C ASP A 596 -43.42 -24.50 32.63
N LEU A 597 -42.73 -23.97 31.61
CA LEU A 597 -42.92 -22.61 31.12
C LEU A 597 -42.86 -22.56 29.58
N GLU A 598 -43.65 -21.64 29.04
CA GLU A 598 -44.08 -21.60 27.64
C GLU A 598 -43.06 -20.93 26.70
N SER A 599 -43.11 -21.27 25.41
CA SER A 599 -42.26 -20.68 24.37
C SER A 599 -42.86 -19.40 23.76
N PRO A 600 -42.19 -18.23 23.82
CA PRO A 600 -42.51 -17.09 22.96
C PRO A 600 -41.68 -17.15 21.67
N GLY A 601 -42.35 -17.09 20.51
CA GLY A 601 -41.68 -17.04 19.21
C GLY A 601 -41.15 -15.65 18.87
N LEU A 602 -39.87 -15.55 18.50
CA LEU A 602 -39.25 -14.30 18.03
C LEU A 602 -39.57 -14.03 16.55
N GLY A 603 -40.71 -13.40 16.30
CA GLY A 603 -40.98 -12.72 15.04
C GLY A 603 -40.37 -11.32 15.04
N PHE A 604 -39.36 -11.08 14.19
CA PHE A 604 -38.86 -9.73 13.92
C PHE A 604 -39.64 -9.11 12.77
N ASP A 605 -40.23 -7.93 13.01
CA ASP A 605 -40.91 -7.12 11.99
C ASP A 605 -40.37 -5.68 12.04
N PHE A 606 -40.06 -5.09 10.89
CA PHE A 606 -39.36 -3.81 10.76
C PHE A 606 -40.35 -2.70 10.33
N GLY A 607 -41.22 -2.31 11.25
CA GLY A 607 -42.18 -1.22 11.07
C GLY A 607 -41.56 0.17 11.24
N LEU A 608 -41.03 0.76 10.16
CA LEU A 608 -40.74 2.19 10.12
C LEU A 608 -42.06 2.98 10.10
N ARG A 609 -42.27 3.86 11.10
CA ARG A 609 -43.34 4.86 11.06
C ARG A 609 -42.96 6.12 11.81
N SER A 610 -42.88 7.22 11.07
CA SER A 610 -42.98 8.59 11.57
C SER A 610 -44.41 8.92 11.94
N ASP A 611 -44.62 9.69 12.99
CA ASP A 611 -45.77 10.60 13.13
C ASP A 611 -45.27 11.83 13.93
N GLU A 612 -45.47 13.03 13.37
CA GLU A 612 -45.28 14.33 14.05
C GLU A 612 -46.60 14.72 14.74
N ASP A 613 -46.55 15.48 15.84
CA ASP A 613 -47.33 16.73 16.03
C ASP A 613 -47.39 17.23 17.49
N ASP A 614 -47.49 18.55 17.59
CA ASP A 614 -47.65 19.43 18.75
C ASP A 614 -48.66 19.00 19.85
N LEU A 615 -48.47 19.54 21.08
CA LEU A 615 -49.42 20.49 21.69
C LEU A 615 -48.93 21.13 23.02
N VAL A 616 -48.28 22.29 22.91
CA VAL A 616 -48.72 23.59 23.50
C VAL A 616 -49.04 23.68 25.03
N ASP A 617 -48.16 24.41 25.75
CA ASP A 617 -48.47 25.45 26.78
C ASP A 617 -48.93 24.95 28.20
N ARG A 618 -48.64 25.60 29.34
CA ARG A 618 -48.39 27.03 29.64
C ARG A 618 -47.77 27.27 31.04
N ARG A 619 -47.23 28.50 31.22
CA ARG A 619 -46.95 29.24 32.47
C ARG A 619 -45.62 29.01 33.19
N ASP A 620 -45.07 29.99 33.91
CA ASP A 620 -45.09 31.49 33.87
C ASP A 620 -43.91 31.96 34.77
N ASP A 621 -43.61 33.27 34.80
CA ASP A 621 -42.56 34.01 35.54
C ASP A 621 -41.39 34.46 34.64
N GLU A 622 -41.45 35.70 34.12
CA GLU A 622 -40.95 36.94 34.77
C GLU A 622 -39.41 37.00 34.75
N THR A 623 -38.81 37.50 33.66
CA THR A 623 -38.46 38.93 33.47
C THR A 623 -37.59 39.52 34.58
N ASP A 624 -36.36 39.89 34.23
CA ASP A 624 -36.10 41.33 34.13
C ASP A 624 -35.02 41.65 33.08
N THR A 625 -35.02 42.88 32.59
CA THR A 625 -34.04 43.40 31.63
C THR A 625 -33.10 44.39 32.30
N ASP A 626 -31.80 44.28 32.07
CA ASP A 626 -30.95 45.47 32.12
C ASP A 626 -29.80 45.41 31.11
N PHE A 627 -29.81 46.38 30.19
CA PHE A 627 -28.81 46.57 29.13
C PHE A 627 -28.22 47.97 29.32
N THR A 628 -26.94 48.08 29.67
CA THR A 628 -26.25 49.38 29.65
C THR A 628 -24.79 49.24 29.22
N PRO A 629 -24.37 49.88 28.11
CA PRO A 629 -22.97 49.91 27.69
C PRO A 629 -22.23 51.11 28.31
N LEU A 630 -20.92 50.96 28.54
CA LEU A 630 -20.05 52.07 28.94
C LEU A 630 -18.71 52.02 28.18
N MET A 631 -18.44 53.07 27.40
CA MET A 631 -17.10 53.48 27.02
C MET A 631 -16.64 54.63 27.90
N GLY A 632 -15.34 54.71 28.25
CA GLY A 632 -14.76 55.99 28.67
C GLY A 632 -13.47 55.94 29.52
N ALA A 633 -12.39 56.46 28.92
CA ALA A 633 -11.33 57.27 29.52
C ALA A 633 -10.28 56.69 30.52
N MET A 634 -9.07 56.48 29.97
CA MET A 634 -7.77 57.11 30.34
C MET A 634 -7.12 56.92 31.72
N ASP A 635 -5.78 56.69 31.66
CA ASP A 635 -4.67 57.18 32.51
C ASP A 635 -4.71 56.94 34.05
N GLU A 636 -3.60 56.69 34.76
CA GLU A 636 -2.21 57.16 34.60
C GLU A 636 -1.17 56.24 35.32
N LEU A 637 0.13 56.42 35.02
CA LEU A 637 1.33 56.15 35.85
C LEU A 637 1.56 54.80 36.59
N THR A 638 2.64 54.07 36.22
CA THR A 638 3.85 53.92 37.07
C THR A 638 5.04 53.21 36.38
N SER A 639 6.26 53.74 36.57
CA SER A 639 7.57 53.10 36.27
C SER A 639 8.50 53.26 37.50
N PRO A 640 9.44 52.34 37.80
CA PRO A 640 10.88 52.47 37.44
C PRO A 640 11.62 51.09 37.31
N MET A 641 12.95 50.86 37.25
CA MET A 641 14.19 51.68 37.36
C MET A 641 15.26 51.34 36.28
N THR A 642 15.68 52.38 35.57
CA THR A 642 17.04 52.81 35.17
C THR A 642 18.32 52.01 35.60
N ALA A 643 19.13 51.62 34.58
CA ALA A 643 20.61 51.72 34.49
C ALA A 643 21.53 50.81 35.38
N PRO A 644 22.87 50.73 35.13
CA PRO A 644 23.70 51.50 34.18
C PRO A 644 24.63 50.72 33.23
N ALA A 645 25.21 51.45 32.27
CA ALA A 645 26.33 51.03 31.42
C ALA A 645 27.69 51.49 32.01
N VAL A 646 28.78 50.92 31.50
CA VAL A 646 30.16 51.41 31.67
C VAL A 646 30.83 51.45 30.31
N ASP A 647 31.66 52.48 30.07
CA ASP A 647 32.27 52.85 28.79
C ASP A 647 33.80 52.82 28.90
N SER A 648 34.51 53.11 27.79
CA SER A 648 35.96 53.32 27.62
C SER A 648 36.79 52.13 27.11
N ALA A 649 37.22 52.22 25.84
CA ALA A 649 38.57 51.84 25.45
C ALA A 649 39.56 52.97 25.86
N PRO A 650 40.89 52.73 25.91
CA PRO A 650 41.69 53.12 24.74
C PRO A 650 43.00 52.33 24.47
N ASP A 651 43.23 52.06 23.18
CA ASP A 651 44.44 52.44 22.39
C ASP A 651 45.86 51.85 22.65
N GLN A 652 46.61 51.76 21.53
CA GLN A 652 48.06 51.67 21.33
C GLN A 652 48.91 50.50 21.90
N GLY A 653 49.75 49.93 21.00
CA GLY A 653 51.00 49.24 21.34
C GLY A 653 51.20 47.89 20.65
N GLY A 654 52.09 47.81 19.65
CA GLY A 654 52.46 46.55 18.97
C GLY A 654 53.96 46.41 18.76
N ALA A 655 54.44 45.17 18.56
CA ALA A 655 55.78 44.83 18.09
C ALA A 655 55.88 43.34 17.67
N ALA A 656 56.85 43.06 16.78
CA ALA A 656 57.42 41.74 16.46
C ALA A 656 56.49 40.68 15.82
N ASP A 657 56.44 40.68 14.49
CA ASP A 657 56.34 39.44 13.70
C ASP A 657 57.60 38.58 13.94
N ASP A 658 57.45 37.35 14.44
CA ASP A 658 58.50 36.31 14.33
C ASP A 658 57.93 34.90 14.56
N PHE A 659 57.26 34.31 13.56
CA PHE A 659 57.00 32.86 13.55
C PHE A 659 56.96 32.24 12.14
N ALA A 660 58.04 31.52 11.85
CA ALA A 660 58.22 30.37 10.95
C ALA A 660 57.18 30.07 9.84
N PHE A 661 57.69 29.91 8.61
CA PHE A 661 57.07 29.07 7.59
C PHE A 661 56.91 27.63 8.11
N GLY A 662 55.67 27.21 8.36
CA GLY A 662 55.31 25.82 8.62
C GLY A 662 55.03 25.06 7.31
N SER A 663 55.49 23.83 7.22
CA SER A 663 55.30 22.92 6.09
C SER A 663 53.84 22.71 5.71
N ALA A 664 53.59 22.49 4.41
CA ALA A 664 52.33 21.92 3.96
C ALA A 664 52.25 20.45 4.38
N ASP A 665 51.30 20.12 5.27
CA ASP A 665 50.91 18.76 5.60
C ASP A 665 49.64 18.38 4.83
N ASP A 666 49.56 17.13 4.36
CA ASP A 666 48.36 16.55 3.76
C ASP A 666 47.20 16.53 4.77
N GLN A 667 46.21 17.40 4.57
CA GLN A 667 44.89 17.15 5.15
C GLN A 667 44.14 16.15 4.27
N PRO A 668 43.65 15.02 4.82
CA PRO A 668 42.87 14.07 4.04
C PRO A 668 41.63 14.77 3.47
N THR A 669 41.35 14.54 2.19
CA THR A 669 40.21 15.13 1.50
C THR A 669 38.91 14.82 2.25
N SER A 670 38.31 15.86 2.83
CA SER A 670 37.09 15.72 3.63
C SER A 670 35.99 15.10 2.77
N ILE A 671 35.57 13.90 3.14
CA ILE A 671 34.55 13.13 2.40
C ILE A 671 33.26 13.94 2.46
N MET A 672 32.83 14.48 1.31
CA MET A 672 31.61 15.27 1.20
C MET A 672 30.40 14.43 1.66
N GLN A 673 29.87 14.77 2.83
CA GLN A 673 28.69 14.12 3.38
C GLN A 673 27.46 14.55 2.59
N LEU A 674 27.01 13.67 1.68
CA LEU A 674 25.79 13.88 0.90
C LEU A 674 24.57 13.89 1.82
N ARG A 675 23.74 14.93 1.73
CA ARG A 675 22.49 15.00 2.52
C ARG A 675 21.44 14.02 1.97
N PRO A 676 20.64 13.34 2.81
CA PRO A 676 19.55 12.52 2.31
C PRO A 676 18.50 13.40 1.61
N LEU A 677 18.05 13.01 0.43
CA LEU A 677 17.18 13.82 -0.44
C LEU A 677 15.72 13.38 -0.37
N LYS A 678 14.83 14.36 -0.21
CA LYS A 678 13.37 14.21 -0.23
C LYS A 678 12.74 15.16 -1.25
N ALA A 679 12.78 14.75 -2.52
CA ALA A 679 12.09 15.42 -3.61
C ALA A 679 10.59 15.12 -3.61
N LEU A 680 9.79 16.08 -4.09
CA LEU A 680 8.39 15.89 -4.47
C LEU A 680 8.23 16.35 -5.92
N GLU A 681 7.87 15.44 -6.82
CA GLU A 681 7.53 15.82 -8.21
C GLU A 681 6.19 16.56 -8.25
N ALA A 682 6.12 17.59 -9.08
CA ALA A 682 4.99 18.47 -9.22
C ALA A 682 4.87 19.06 -10.64
N VAL A 683 3.69 19.58 -10.96
CA VAL A 683 3.39 20.33 -12.18
C VAL A 683 2.97 21.75 -11.77
N PRO A 684 3.60 22.83 -12.31
CA PRO A 684 3.13 24.18 -12.06
C PRO A 684 1.81 24.41 -12.81
N LEU A 685 0.87 25.14 -12.20
CA LEU A 685 -0.44 25.43 -12.77
C LEU A 685 -0.64 26.92 -13.04
N GLU A 686 -0.46 27.75 -12.02
CA GLU A 686 -0.70 29.20 -12.05
C GLU A 686 0.37 29.93 -11.21
N THR A 687 0.86 31.07 -11.69
CA THR A 687 1.80 31.93 -10.95
C THR A 687 1.14 33.22 -10.50
N SER A 688 1.38 33.59 -9.25
CA SER A 688 1.08 34.92 -8.70
C SER A 688 2.38 35.65 -8.37
N GLY A 689 2.30 36.88 -7.85
CA GLY A 689 3.47 37.64 -7.40
C GLY A 689 4.07 37.16 -6.07
N GLU A 690 3.34 36.35 -5.30
CA GLU A 690 3.75 35.87 -3.97
C GLU A 690 3.95 34.34 -3.88
N TRP A 691 3.35 33.58 -4.80
CA TRP A 691 3.28 32.12 -4.79
C TRP A 691 3.09 31.54 -6.19
N VAL A 692 3.45 30.26 -6.35
CA VAL A 692 3.06 29.41 -7.49
C VAL A 692 2.11 28.31 -7.00
N GLU A 693 1.01 28.09 -7.72
CA GLU A 693 0.13 26.92 -7.52
C GLU A 693 0.73 25.74 -8.26
N ILE A 694 0.87 24.63 -7.53
CA ILE A 694 1.47 23.39 -8.00
C ILE A 694 0.49 22.24 -7.78
N ASP A 695 0.36 21.35 -8.75
CA ASP A 695 -0.25 20.03 -8.53
C ASP A 695 0.85 19.06 -8.12
N VAL A 696 0.66 18.33 -7.03
CA VAL A 696 1.64 17.36 -6.51
C VAL A 696 1.05 15.96 -6.66
N ASP A 697 1.78 15.06 -7.32
CA ASP A 697 1.29 13.72 -7.65
C ASP A 697 0.78 12.97 -6.41
N GLY A 698 -0.48 12.53 -6.48
CA GLY A 698 -1.18 11.84 -5.38
C GLY A 698 -1.55 12.72 -4.17
N ARG A 699 -1.34 14.04 -4.22
CA ARG A 699 -1.70 14.99 -3.14
C ARG A 699 -2.59 16.15 -3.59
N GLY A 700 -2.61 16.45 -4.89
CA GLY A 700 -3.42 17.50 -5.47
C GLY A 700 -2.79 18.90 -5.36
N LYS A 701 -3.61 19.91 -5.66
CA LYS A 701 -3.23 21.32 -5.72
C LYS A 701 -2.79 21.90 -4.37
N SER A 702 -1.70 22.64 -4.39
CA SER A 702 -1.16 23.38 -3.25
C SER A 702 -0.49 24.68 -3.71
N LYS A 703 -0.37 25.67 -2.82
CA LYS A 703 0.31 26.94 -3.12
C LYS A 703 1.65 27.00 -2.41
N LEU A 704 2.72 27.28 -3.16
CA LEU A 704 4.09 27.41 -2.67
C LEU A 704 4.49 28.90 -2.68
N PRO A 705 4.56 29.57 -1.50
CA PRO A 705 5.05 30.94 -1.41
C PRO A 705 6.53 31.03 -1.79
N TYR A 706 6.91 32.02 -2.60
CA TYR A 706 8.29 32.17 -3.08
C TYR A 706 9.29 32.39 -1.94
N ALA A 707 8.86 33.03 -0.85
CA ALA A 707 9.65 33.21 0.38
C ALA A 707 10.05 31.90 1.09
N ARG A 708 9.56 30.73 0.65
CA ARG A 708 10.00 29.40 1.12
C ARG A 708 11.10 28.77 0.24
N ILE A 709 11.37 29.32 -0.93
CA ILE A 709 12.39 28.82 -1.87
C ILE A 709 13.74 29.43 -1.45
N GLN A 710 14.69 28.59 -1.05
CA GLN A 710 16.02 29.04 -0.58
C GLN A 710 17.09 28.92 -1.67
N ALA A 711 16.94 27.96 -2.57
CA ALA A 711 17.77 27.80 -3.76
C ALA A 711 16.94 27.28 -4.95
N ILE A 712 17.36 27.64 -6.16
CA ILE A 712 16.80 27.18 -7.44
C ILE A 712 17.94 26.52 -8.21
N SER A 713 17.69 25.33 -8.76
CA SER A 713 18.63 24.61 -9.61
C SER A 713 17.99 24.26 -10.95
N VAL A 714 18.75 24.35 -12.05
CA VAL A 714 18.30 23.90 -13.38
C VAL A 714 19.39 23.10 -14.09
N ALA A 715 19.03 21.90 -14.54
CA ALA A 715 19.92 21.00 -15.27
C ALA A 715 19.18 20.20 -16.34
N ALA A 716 19.89 19.83 -17.41
CA ALA A 716 19.40 18.93 -18.44
C ALA A 716 19.82 17.50 -18.12
N VAL A 717 18.85 16.63 -17.82
CA VAL A 717 19.07 15.26 -17.38
C VAL A 717 18.72 14.27 -18.48
N LEU A 718 19.63 13.34 -18.77
CA LEU A 718 19.43 12.26 -19.73
C LEU A 718 18.67 11.07 -19.09
N GLY A 719 18.09 10.21 -19.92
CA GLY A 719 17.42 8.97 -19.48
C GLY A 719 16.00 9.13 -18.91
N LEU A 720 15.56 10.34 -18.55
CA LEU A 720 14.20 10.60 -18.05
C LEU A 720 13.09 10.59 -19.12
N GLY A 721 13.47 10.49 -20.40
CA GLY A 721 12.59 10.48 -21.56
C GLY A 721 13.40 10.32 -22.88
N PRO A 722 12.74 10.33 -24.05
CA PRO A 722 13.39 10.16 -25.36
C PRO A 722 14.21 11.37 -25.83
N ARG A 723 14.19 12.47 -25.06
CA ARG A 723 15.00 13.68 -25.23
C ARG A 723 15.51 14.12 -23.85
N PRO A 724 16.60 14.91 -23.76
CA PRO A 724 17.03 15.49 -22.49
C PRO A 724 15.90 16.29 -21.84
N VAL A 725 15.57 16.00 -20.59
CA VAL A 725 14.52 16.70 -19.83
C VAL A 725 15.18 17.75 -18.94
N LEU A 726 14.66 18.98 -18.93
CA LEU A 726 15.14 19.99 -18.00
C LEU A 726 14.43 19.80 -16.66
N ILE A 727 15.22 19.60 -15.61
CA ILE A 727 14.79 19.53 -14.22
C ILE A 727 14.94 20.92 -13.62
N LEU A 728 13.86 21.41 -13.01
CA LEU A 728 13.80 22.66 -12.23
C LEU A 728 13.49 22.28 -10.78
N ASP A 729 14.46 22.44 -9.89
CA ASP A 729 14.34 22.08 -8.48
C ASP A 729 14.31 23.34 -7.58
N PHE A 730 13.27 23.47 -6.77
CA PHE A 730 13.14 24.50 -5.73
C PHE A 730 13.46 23.90 -4.36
N VAL A 731 14.63 24.21 -3.81
CA VAL A 731 15.08 23.68 -2.52
C VAL A 731 14.58 24.55 -1.37
N LEU A 732 13.87 23.93 -0.42
CA LEU A 732 13.13 24.61 0.65
C LEU A 732 13.90 24.76 1.97
N ASN A 733 14.97 23.97 2.18
CA ASN A 733 15.84 24.02 3.38
C ASN A 733 17.34 23.92 3.02
N TRP A 734 17.76 24.59 1.93
CA TRP A 734 19.16 24.67 1.50
C TRP A 734 20.12 25.12 2.62
N ARG A 735 19.71 26.11 3.43
CA ARG A 735 20.46 26.63 4.59
C ARG A 735 20.15 25.90 5.92
N GLY A 736 19.37 24.81 5.87
CA GLY A 736 19.13 23.95 7.03
C GLY A 736 20.33 23.08 7.38
N ASP A 737 20.33 22.50 8.58
CA ASP A 737 21.40 21.62 9.05
C ASP A 737 21.63 20.42 8.10
N ALA A 738 22.88 19.99 7.97
CA ALA A 738 23.27 18.84 7.16
C ALA A 738 22.63 17.52 7.68
N SER A 739 22.30 17.46 8.98
CA SER A 739 21.54 16.33 9.56
C SER A 739 20.09 16.24 9.05
N GLU A 740 19.47 17.35 8.63
CA GLU A 740 18.13 17.31 8.03
C GLU A 740 18.19 16.80 6.57
N PRO A 741 17.19 15.99 6.15
CA PRO A 741 17.01 15.72 4.74
C PRO A 741 16.71 16.99 3.95
N MET A 742 17.31 17.09 2.77
CA MET A 742 17.06 18.18 1.82
C MET A 742 15.68 18.02 1.21
N LYS A 743 14.82 19.02 1.37
CA LYS A 743 13.42 19.04 0.93
C LYS A 743 13.33 19.93 -0.30
N LEU A 744 12.89 19.39 -1.44
CA LEU A 744 12.69 20.16 -2.67
C LEU A 744 11.39 19.82 -3.40
N ILE A 745 10.90 20.77 -4.19
CA ILE A 745 9.86 20.55 -5.19
C ILE A 745 10.54 20.48 -6.55
N ARG A 746 10.21 19.45 -7.34
CA ARG A 746 10.80 19.16 -8.65
C ARG A 746 9.78 19.31 -9.75
N PHE A 747 10.10 20.11 -10.76
CA PHE A 747 9.33 20.20 -12.00
C PHE A 747 10.16 19.65 -13.16
N ARG A 748 9.50 18.95 -14.07
CA ARG A 748 10.10 18.40 -15.29
C ARG A 748 9.56 19.15 -16.51
N SER A 749 10.42 19.60 -17.40
CA SER A 749 10.02 20.36 -18.61
C SER A 749 9.23 19.56 -19.65
N ASP A 750 9.04 18.25 -19.44
CA ASP A 750 8.17 17.39 -20.25
C ASP A 750 6.75 17.24 -19.66
N ARG A 751 6.48 17.85 -18.50
CA ARG A 751 5.17 17.83 -17.81
C ARG A 751 4.42 19.16 -17.81
N PHE A 752 5.04 20.26 -18.24
CA PHE A 752 4.39 21.56 -18.34
C PHE A 752 4.87 22.36 -19.56
N ASP A 753 4.04 23.32 -19.97
CA ASP A 753 4.35 24.26 -21.03
C ASP A 753 4.93 25.55 -20.42
N PRO A 754 6.20 25.91 -20.70
CA PRO A 754 6.82 27.11 -20.14
C PRO A 754 6.27 28.41 -20.74
N PHE A 755 5.64 28.39 -21.92
CA PHE A 755 5.05 29.61 -22.50
C PHE A 755 3.91 30.19 -21.65
N LYS A 756 3.26 29.37 -20.81
CA LYS A 756 2.26 29.82 -19.84
C LYS A 756 2.80 30.86 -18.84
N TYR A 757 4.10 30.85 -18.58
CA TYR A 757 4.77 31.73 -17.61
C TYR A 757 5.63 32.81 -18.27
N SER A 758 5.83 32.75 -19.59
CA SER A 758 6.63 33.74 -20.35
C SER A 758 6.20 33.77 -21.83
N PRO A 759 4.96 34.24 -22.11
CA PRO A 759 4.33 34.12 -23.43
C PRO A 759 4.96 34.99 -24.52
N ASP A 760 5.71 36.04 -24.16
CA ASP A 760 6.37 36.95 -25.10
C ASP A 760 7.69 36.39 -25.69
N THR A 761 8.06 35.15 -25.33
CA THR A 761 9.29 34.50 -25.81
C THR A 761 8.99 33.57 -27.00
N GLY A 762 9.88 33.55 -27.99
CA GLY A 762 9.69 32.76 -29.23
C GLY A 762 10.19 31.32 -29.18
N ASP A 763 10.65 30.84 -28.03
CA ASP A 763 11.30 29.53 -27.86
C ASP A 763 11.10 28.99 -26.42
N PRO A 764 10.86 27.67 -26.20
CA PRO A 764 10.58 27.13 -24.87
C PRO A 764 11.74 27.23 -23.87
N LEU A 765 13.00 27.25 -24.34
CA LEU A 765 14.17 27.40 -23.48
C LEU A 765 14.31 28.86 -23.03
N ALA A 766 14.02 29.81 -23.92
CA ALA A 766 13.90 31.22 -23.57
C ALA A 766 12.74 31.47 -22.59
N ALA A 767 11.58 30.82 -22.79
CA ALA A 767 10.44 30.90 -21.88
C ALA A 767 10.79 30.41 -20.46
N LEU A 768 11.39 29.22 -20.36
CA LEU A 768 11.84 28.66 -19.08
C LEU A 768 12.90 29.53 -18.41
N THR A 769 13.85 30.08 -19.19
CA THR A 769 14.91 30.97 -18.66
C THR A 769 14.33 32.27 -18.11
N ALA A 770 13.39 32.90 -18.83
CA ALA A 770 12.72 34.11 -18.39
C ALA A 770 11.92 33.90 -17.08
N TRP A 771 11.16 32.80 -17.00
CA TRP A 771 10.44 32.43 -15.77
C TRP A 771 11.38 32.17 -14.59
N VAL A 772 12.51 31.49 -14.80
CA VAL A 772 13.53 31.25 -13.75
C VAL A 772 14.19 32.56 -13.27
N VAL A 773 14.36 33.55 -14.14
CA VAL A 773 14.83 34.90 -13.76
C VAL A 773 13.79 35.64 -12.90
N GLU A 774 12.50 35.57 -13.26
CA GLU A 774 11.43 36.14 -12.44
C GLU A 774 11.34 35.47 -11.06
N LEU A 775 11.38 34.13 -11.03
CA LEU A 775 11.37 33.34 -9.79
C LEU A 775 12.54 33.67 -8.86
N GLU A 776 13.76 33.89 -9.37
CA GLU A 776 14.88 34.34 -8.53
C GLU A 776 14.61 35.73 -7.95
N GLY A 777 14.11 36.66 -8.76
CA GLY A 777 13.77 38.02 -8.33
C GLY A 777 12.67 38.07 -7.26
N LEU A 778 11.68 37.18 -7.33
CA LEU A 778 10.57 37.11 -6.37
C LEU A 778 10.89 36.30 -5.09
N SER A 779 11.84 35.36 -5.14
CA SER A 779 12.23 34.53 -3.98
C SER A 779 13.48 35.02 -3.24
N GLY A 780 14.41 35.66 -3.95
CA GLY A 780 15.77 35.89 -3.43
C GLY A 780 16.60 34.61 -3.28
N ALA A 781 16.21 33.53 -3.95
CA ALA A 781 16.86 32.22 -3.87
C ALA A 781 18.26 32.18 -4.51
N ILE A 782 19.10 31.25 -4.05
CA ILE A 782 20.44 31.04 -4.60
C ILE A 782 20.38 30.14 -5.85
N CYS A 783 20.93 30.58 -6.98
CA CYS A 783 21.04 29.76 -8.19
C CYS A 783 22.17 28.71 -8.09
N LEU A 784 21.85 27.43 -8.32
CA LEU A 784 22.77 26.30 -8.26
C LEU A 784 22.95 25.63 -9.65
N PRO A 785 24.15 25.14 -10.01
CA PRO A 785 25.42 25.31 -9.28
C PRO A 785 26.00 26.73 -9.43
N THR A 786 25.50 27.51 -10.39
CA THR A 786 25.92 28.90 -10.63
C THR A 786 24.75 29.76 -11.11
N ARG A 787 24.89 31.09 -11.03
CA ARG A 787 23.98 32.05 -11.72
C ARG A 787 24.02 31.99 -13.26
N GLY A 788 24.79 31.08 -13.87
CA GLY A 788 24.78 30.84 -15.32
C GLY A 788 23.43 30.35 -15.86
N ILE A 789 22.63 29.67 -15.02
CA ILE A 789 21.28 29.21 -15.37
C ILE A 789 20.34 30.37 -15.77
N LEU A 790 20.55 31.57 -15.21
CA LEU A 790 19.81 32.80 -15.56
C LEU A 790 20.10 33.33 -16.97
N LYS A 791 21.02 32.71 -17.70
CA LYS A 791 21.38 33.00 -19.09
C LYS A 791 21.10 31.82 -20.03
N GLY A 792 20.37 30.81 -19.58
CA GLY A 792 20.11 29.58 -20.34
C GLY A 792 21.28 28.58 -20.37
N HIS A 793 22.34 28.80 -19.58
CA HIS A 793 23.48 27.88 -19.51
C HIS A 793 23.20 26.74 -18.51
N PHE A 794 22.53 25.69 -18.99
CA PHE A 794 22.17 24.52 -18.17
C PHE A 794 23.22 23.41 -18.27
N THR A 795 23.67 22.91 -17.12
CA THR A 795 24.60 21.75 -17.06
C THR A 795 23.89 20.47 -17.51
N ARG A 796 24.60 19.59 -18.23
CA ARG A 796 24.08 18.30 -18.72
C ARG A 796 24.56 17.16 -17.82
N HIS A 797 23.65 16.27 -17.43
CA HIS A 797 23.92 15.15 -16.51
C HIS A 797 23.45 13.82 -17.09
N ALA A 798 24.25 12.77 -16.90
CA ALA A 798 24.01 11.45 -17.49
C ALA A 798 22.81 10.70 -16.88
N SER A 799 22.49 10.98 -15.62
CA SER A 799 21.30 10.49 -14.93
C SER A 799 20.88 11.47 -13.82
N LEU A 800 19.74 11.20 -13.20
CA LEU A 800 19.18 12.04 -12.13
C LEU A 800 20.04 11.99 -10.86
N GLU A 801 20.56 10.82 -10.51
CA GLU A 801 21.40 10.58 -9.33
C GLU A 801 22.76 11.28 -9.44
N VAL A 802 23.30 11.41 -10.65
CA VAL A 802 24.52 12.18 -10.94
C VAL A 802 24.29 13.66 -10.67
N TYR A 803 23.18 14.21 -11.18
CA TYR A 803 22.77 15.60 -10.94
C TYR A 803 22.54 15.89 -9.45
N GLU A 804 21.82 15.02 -8.74
CA GLU A 804 21.55 15.16 -7.30
C GLU A 804 22.83 15.14 -6.46
N ARG A 805 23.78 14.26 -6.81
CA ARG A 805 25.08 14.19 -6.15
C ARG A 805 25.93 15.44 -6.41
N GLU A 806 26.02 15.89 -7.66
CA GLU A 806 27.03 16.87 -8.09
C GLU A 806 26.56 18.32 -8.02
N VAL A 807 25.26 18.58 -8.15
CA VAL A 807 24.68 19.94 -8.08
C VAL A 807 24.02 20.21 -6.73
N LEU A 808 23.34 19.22 -6.14
CA LEU A 808 22.62 19.37 -4.88
C LEU A 808 23.40 18.86 -3.66
N MET A 809 24.54 18.18 -3.85
CA MET A 809 25.31 17.54 -2.77
C MET A 809 24.44 16.58 -1.93
N ALA A 810 23.58 15.83 -2.60
CA ALA A 810 22.55 15.01 -1.98
C ALA A 810 22.55 13.56 -2.50
N SER A 811 21.85 12.67 -1.79
CA SER A 811 21.69 11.26 -2.15
C SER A 811 20.24 10.82 -1.91
N PRO A 812 19.58 10.10 -2.85
CA PRO A 812 18.19 9.70 -2.68
C PRO A 812 17.98 8.77 -1.48
N GLU A 813 16.92 9.01 -0.71
CA GLU A 813 16.56 8.29 0.53
C GLU A 813 16.51 6.75 0.35
N SER A 814 16.25 6.27 -0.88
CA SER A 814 16.22 4.86 -1.27
C SER A 814 17.59 4.15 -1.35
N LEU A 815 18.70 4.88 -1.41
CA LEU A 815 20.06 4.32 -1.45
C LEU A 815 20.69 4.16 -0.06
N MET A 816 20.21 4.89 0.96
CA MET A 816 20.68 4.71 2.35
C MET A 816 19.89 3.64 3.13
N ALA A 817 18.94 2.97 2.48
CA ALA A 817 18.17 1.85 3.03
C ALA A 817 18.68 0.47 2.56
N LYS A 818 19.96 0.39 2.14
CA LYS A 818 20.66 -0.82 1.67
C LYS A 818 22.04 -0.92 2.31
#